data_AF-A0A920RN24-F1
#
_entry.id   AF-A0A920RN24-F1
#
_cell.length_a   1.000
_cell.length_b   1.000
_cell.length_c   1.000
_cell.angle_alpha   90.00
_cell.angle_beta   90.00
_cell.angle_gamma   90.00
#
_symmetry.space_group_name_H-M   'P 1'
#
loop_
_entity.id
_entity.type
_entity.pdbx_description
1 polymer ?
#
loop_
_entity_poly.entity_id
_entity_poly.type
_entity_poly.pdbx_seq_one_letter_code
_entity_poly.pdbx_strand_id
1 'polypeptide(L)'
;MTAPFETQVRIEYVRVPMRDGVELCAKITRPEATGSFPAIMEYNPYRRLRKPLPDHGDEYPPSVPYLAERGYVVVQFDVRGTGNSGGFTTDIYNDEERQDAYDMVGWIADQPWCSGNVGMIGKSYSAVVQWQVAVENPPALKAIIVRSANDDVYTEWVYPGGCLRPYMFDSYSAHMNTWNLAPPDPDVVGEQWETLWQERLENSAPWGIGYISNPLQGPYWQDRSLSADYGRVKCAVMVIGGWSDCYPTALLRAFENLQCPKKALVGPWGHWYGEEPVAVPGPRVDTRPIYHRWFDHWLKDIDNGVMEEPPVTLFVRRHSPPAARMALEEPGEWRSENEWPLARQQDRLLYLGEASLDESAADADNRDDFPYLAGSGISSGIHWGGGIMPWGTPIDQRLDDANCVAYTSAPLEEDTEVTGTPIAKLFVSSTARVAYFRVKLIDVSPDGTAKLVRYGGLNATHRQSHTQPEPLVPGDVYELDIPLKTMSYVFERGHRLRVSIAGADFQNAWPVAEPGIHTIHRGGGQASHIVLPIIPPNASPMPTPNLEQLPPADPEQLPTSTGYSITQDMAEQTATLHLGVESGDADNRLQVKSAFTVDNQSPATAVLDAKGHFRIRRPQFDIEIHSDEQTRSDAESFHHTVQVRITRDGKLCFEKDWSVVIPRELN
;
A
#
# COMPACT_ATOMS: atom_id res chain seq x y z
N MET A 1 -32.63 -8.06 -7.63
CA MET A 1 -33.20 -7.75 -6.31
C MET A 1 -33.80 -9.02 -5.72
N THR A 2 -33.00 -9.81 -5.01
CA THR A 2 -33.51 -10.80 -4.06
C THR A 2 -33.97 -10.07 -2.81
N ALA A 3 -35.12 -10.44 -2.24
CA ALA A 3 -35.62 -9.85 -1.01
C ALA A 3 -34.56 -9.95 0.10
N PRO A 4 -34.41 -8.94 0.98
CA PRO A 4 -33.55 -9.09 2.14
C PRO A 4 -34.04 -10.27 2.97
N PHE A 5 -33.13 -11.16 3.36
CA PHE A 5 -33.41 -11.97 4.52
C PHE A 5 -33.48 -10.99 5.70
N GLU A 6 -34.66 -10.82 6.29
CA GLU A 6 -34.85 -10.17 7.59
C GLU A 6 -34.28 -11.03 8.73
N THR A 7 -33.12 -11.66 8.54
CA THR A 7 -32.48 -12.44 9.59
C THR A 7 -31.71 -11.52 10.51
N GLN A 8 -32.13 -11.46 11.77
CA GLN A 8 -31.31 -10.92 12.85
C GLN A 8 -29.93 -11.61 12.82
N VAL A 9 -28.86 -10.84 13.03
CA VAL A 9 -27.50 -11.37 13.14
C VAL A 9 -27.12 -11.47 14.61
N ARG A 10 -26.45 -12.56 14.98
CA ARG A 10 -25.88 -12.75 16.31
C ARG A 10 -24.38 -12.51 16.27
N ILE A 11 -23.89 -11.77 17.25
CA ILE A 11 -22.47 -11.53 17.49
C ILE A 11 -22.05 -12.29 18.75
N GLU A 12 -20.94 -13.02 18.68
CA GLU A 12 -20.30 -13.66 19.82
C GLU A 12 -18.78 -13.48 19.77
N TYR A 13 -18.16 -13.38 20.94
CA TYR A 13 -16.72 -13.34 21.10
C TYR A 13 -16.28 -14.66 21.72
N VAL A 14 -15.25 -15.27 21.15
CA VAL A 14 -14.71 -16.55 21.61
C VAL A 14 -13.19 -16.49 21.68
N ARG A 15 -12.62 -17.36 22.51
CA ARG A 15 -11.18 -17.59 22.61
C ARG A 15 -10.86 -18.87 21.84
N VAL A 16 -9.94 -18.78 20.90
CA VAL A 16 -9.57 -19.89 20.03
C VAL A 16 -8.15 -20.34 20.39
N PRO A 17 -7.95 -21.54 20.95
CA PRO A 17 -6.63 -22.04 21.28
C PRO A 17 -5.87 -22.40 20.00
N MET A 18 -4.67 -21.85 19.85
CA MET A 18 -3.73 -22.19 18.79
C MET A 18 -2.91 -23.44 19.16
N ARG A 19 -2.11 -23.93 18.21
CA ARG A 19 -1.25 -25.12 18.36
C ARG A 19 -0.32 -25.11 19.58
N ASP A 20 0.07 -23.92 20.04
CA ASP A 20 1.00 -23.69 21.16
C ASP A 20 0.29 -23.37 22.48
N GLY A 21 -1.04 -23.39 22.50
CA GLY A 21 -1.86 -23.09 23.67
C GLY A 21 -2.16 -21.60 23.87
N VAL A 22 -1.60 -20.70 23.07
CA VAL A 22 -2.02 -19.29 23.08
C VAL A 22 -3.43 -19.18 22.54
N GLU A 23 -4.26 -18.41 23.22
CA GLU A 23 -5.64 -18.16 22.78
C GLU A 23 -5.73 -16.83 22.02
N LEU A 24 -6.33 -16.88 20.83
CA LEU A 24 -6.61 -15.71 20.03
C LEU A 24 -8.09 -15.32 20.17
N CYS A 25 -8.36 -14.02 20.17
CA CYS A 25 -9.72 -13.50 20.23
C CYS A 25 -10.35 -13.57 18.84
N ALA A 26 -11.54 -14.14 18.76
CA ALA A 26 -12.35 -14.15 17.56
C ALA A 26 -13.71 -13.53 17.81
N LYS A 27 -14.14 -12.65 16.92
CA LYS A 27 -15.53 -12.18 16.82
C LYS A 27 -16.22 -12.96 15.71
N ILE A 28 -17.32 -13.62 16.04
CA ILE A 28 -18.17 -14.36 15.11
C ILE A 28 -19.45 -13.57 14.90
N THR A 29 -19.70 -13.15 13.66
CA THR A 29 -20.96 -12.53 13.23
C THR A 29 -21.69 -13.52 12.33
N ARG A 30 -22.86 -14.01 12.74
CA ARG A 30 -23.56 -15.10 12.04
C ARG A 30 -25.08 -14.91 11.98
N PRO A 31 -25.77 -15.57 11.03
CA PRO A 31 -27.23 -15.51 10.95
C PRO A 31 -27.85 -16.12 12.22
N GLU A 32 -28.95 -15.54 12.70
CA GLU A 32 -29.80 -16.15 13.73
C GLU A 32 -30.71 -17.22 13.09
N ALA A 33 -30.09 -18.29 12.60
CA ALA A 33 -30.76 -19.41 11.96
C ALA A 33 -30.08 -20.74 12.33
N THR A 34 -30.85 -21.83 12.27
CA THR A 34 -30.32 -23.19 12.43
C THR A 34 -29.71 -23.68 11.12
N GLY A 35 -28.63 -24.45 11.21
CA GLY A 35 -27.95 -25.04 10.05
C GLY A 35 -26.44 -24.77 10.04
N SER A 36 -25.79 -25.26 8.99
CA SER A 36 -24.37 -25.05 8.72
C SER A 36 -24.22 -24.10 7.54
N PHE A 37 -23.35 -23.10 7.68
CA PHE A 37 -23.15 -22.02 6.73
C PHE A 37 -21.68 -21.97 6.28
N PRO A 38 -21.38 -21.52 5.05
CA PRO A 38 -20.02 -21.16 4.70
C PRO A 38 -19.49 -20.04 5.59
N ALA A 39 -18.19 -20.07 5.85
CA ALA A 39 -17.54 -19.11 6.73
C ALA A 39 -16.57 -18.21 5.96
N ILE A 40 -16.37 -16.99 6.44
CA ILE A 40 -15.47 -16.00 5.86
C ILE A 40 -14.56 -15.47 6.96
N MET A 41 -13.25 -15.61 6.79
CA MET A 41 -12.25 -15.20 7.76
C MET A 41 -11.65 -13.83 7.41
N GLU A 42 -11.40 -13.00 8.43
CA GLU A 42 -10.52 -11.82 8.35
C GLU A 42 -9.55 -11.83 9.54
N TYR A 43 -8.29 -11.48 9.31
CA TYR A 43 -7.25 -11.50 10.34
C TYR A 43 -6.38 -10.24 10.26
N ASN A 44 -6.39 -9.40 11.31
CA ASN A 44 -5.69 -8.10 11.29
C ASN A 44 -5.24 -7.64 12.70
N PRO A 45 -4.27 -6.70 12.80
CA PRO A 45 -3.77 -6.23 14.09
C PRO A 45 -4.43 -4.94 14.59
N TYR A 46 -5.51 -4.47 13.96
CA TYR A 46 -5.98 -3.09 14.08
C TYR A 46 -6.98 -2.85 15.22
N ARG A 47 -7.08 -3.78 16.18
CA ARG A 47 -7.87 -3.63 17.40
C ARG A 47 -9.36 -3.32 17.14
N ARG A 48 -9.92 -3.98 16.11
CA ARG A 48 -11.29 -3.77 15.62
C ARG A 48 -12.34 -4.63 16.35
N LEU A 49 -11.90 -5.59 17.17
CA LEU A 49 -12.81 -6.51 17.87
C LEU A 49 -13.37 -5.91 19.16
N ARG A 50 -13.92 -4.70 19.12
CA ARG A 50 -14.53 -4.05 20.28
C ARG A 50 -16.01 -4.40 20.40
N LYS A 51 -16.56 -4.28 21.60
CA LYS A 51 -18.00 -4.49 21.83
C LYS A 51 -18.79 -3.44 21.03
N PRO A 52 -19.84 -3.80 20.28
CA PRO A 52 -20.54 -2.85 19.41
C PRO A 52 -21.13 -1.69 20.22
N LEU A 53 -20.92 -0.46 19.74
CA LEU A 53 -21.64 0.71 20.25
C LEU A 53 -23.14 0.62 19.84
N PRO A 54 -24.06 1.25 20.59
CA PRO A 54 -25.50 1.15 20.36
C PRO A 54 -25.99 1.62 18.97
N ASP A 55 -25.18 2.39 18.26
CA ASP A 55 -25.48 2.98 16.94
C ASP A 55 -24.85 2.21 15.77
N HIS A 56 -24.11 1.11 16.04
CA HIS A 56 -23.33 0.36 15.04
C HIS A 56 -22.36 1.24 14.22
N GLY A 57 -22.07 2.46 14.70
CA GLY A 57 -21.17 3.41 14.07
C GLY A 57 -19.73 2.99 14.31
N ASP A 58 -19.01 2.77 13.22
CA ASP A 58 -17.59 2.44 13.13
C ASP A 58 -17.13 1.08 13.66
N GLU A 59 -16.46 0.33 12.76
CA GLU A 59 -15.25 -0.50 12.97
C GLU A 59 -15.18 -1.73 12.03
N TYR A 60 -16.23 -2.00 11.24
CA TYR A 60 -16.30 -3.20 10.41
C TYR A 60 -16.30 -2.88 8.91
N PRO A 61 -15.70 -3.74 8.07
CA PRO A 61 -15.93 -3.63 6.64
C PRO A 61 -17.46 -3.65 6.39
N PRO A 62 -18.01 -2.76 5.54
CA PRO A 62 -19.44 -2.75 5.22
C PRO A 62 -19.99 -4.09 4.72
N SER A 63 -19.11 -4.99 4.27
CA SER A 63 -19.44 -6.35 3.85
C SER A 63 -19.78 -7.32 4.98
N VAL A 64 -19.34 -7.10 6.23
CA VAL A 64 -19.55 -8.06 7.34
C VAL A 64 -21.04 -8.27 7.64
N PRO A 65 -21.82 -7.23 8.02
CA PRO A 65 -23.25 -7.41 8.23
C PRO A 65 -23.96 -7.87 6.95
N TYR A 66 -23.57 -7.32 5.80
CA TYR A 66 -24.17 -7.67 4.52
C TYR A 66 -24.08 -9.17 4.19
N LEU A 67 -22.91 -9.78 4.41
CA LEU A 67 -22.68 -11.21 4.18
C LEU A 67 -23.38 -12.06 5.25
N ALA A 68 -23.33 -11.64 6.52
CA ALA A 68 -23.98 -12.35 7.61
C ALA A 68 -25.51 -12.44 7.42
N GLU A 69 -26.15 -11.36 7.00
CA GLU A 69 -27.56 -11.34 6.62
C GLU A 69 -27.90 -12.26 5.43
N ARG A 70 -26.89 -12.73 4.68
CA ARG A 70 -27.06 -13.54 3.46
C ARG A 70 -26.53 -14.97 3.62
N GLY A 71 -26.51 -15.46 4.86
CA GLY A 71 -26.23 -16.86 5.16
C GLY A 71 -24.73 -17.20 5.14
N TYR A 72 -23.88 -16.26 5.57
CA TYR A 72 -22.46 -16.50 5.83
C TYR A 72 -22.14 -16.29 7.30
N VAL A 73 -21.16 -17.03 7.82
CA VAL A 73 -20.58 -16.74 9.14
C VAL A 73 -19.28 -15.97 8.92
N VAL A 74 -19.19 -14.74 9.42
CA VAL A 74 -17.95 -13.96 9.32
C VAL A 74 -17.19 -14.06 10.64
N VAL A 75 -15.95 -14.54 10.59
CA VAL A 75 -15.08 -14.72 11.75
C VAL A 75 -13.88 -13.79 11.61
N GLN A 76 -13.74 -12.86 12.55
CA GLN A 76 -12.67 -11.87 12.55
C GLN A 76 -11.76 -12.10 13.75
N PHE A 77 -10.46 -12.10 13.51
CA PHE A 77 -9.43 -12.32 14.52
C PHE A 77 -8.53 -11.09 14.67
N ASP A 78 -8.12 -10.82 15.91
CA ASP A 78 -6.98 -9.95 16.18
C ASP A 78 -5.68 -10.77 16.07
N VAL A 79 -4.65 -10.23 15.41
CA VAL A 79 -3.31 -10.83 15.31
C VAL A 79 -2.76 -11.18 16.70
N ARG A 80 -2.05 -12.30 16.81
CA ARG A 80 -1.31 -12.71 18.02
C ARG A 80 -0.59 -11.52 18.64
N GLY A 81 -0.76 -11.32 19.96
CA GLY A 81 -0.16 -10.22 20.69
C GLY A 81 -0.75 -8.83 20.41
N THR A 82 -1.79 -8.71 19.60
CA THR A 82 -2.45 -7.45 19.27
C THR A 82 -3.92 -7.45 19.71
N GLY A 83 -4.51 -6.26 19.82
CA GLY A 83 -5.92 -6.11 20.19
C GLY A 83 -6.30 -6.92 21.42
N ASN A 84 -7.29 -7.79 21.26
CA ASN A 84 -7.83 -8.65 22.31
C ASN A 84 -7.19 -10.05 22.35
N SER A 85 -6.29 -10.40 21.43
CA SER A 85 -5.62 -11.69 21.38
C SER A 85 -4.51 -11.84 22.42
N GLY A 86 -4.26 -13.08 22.88
CA GLY A 86 -3.16 -13.39 23.79
C GLY A 86 -1.80 -13.45 23.09
N GLY A 87 -0.76 -13.74 23.87
CA GLY A 87 0.63 -13.83 23.40
C GLY A 87 1.27 -12.46 23.14
N PHE A 88 2.35 -12.47 22.36
CA PHE A 88 3.14 -11.31 22.00
C PHE A 88 3.64 -11.41 20.56
N THR A 89 4.15 -10.31 20.02
CA THR A 89 4.77 -10.26 18.69
C THR A 89 5.99 -9.34 18.71
N THR A 90 7.05 -9.77 18.04
CA THR A 90 8.28 -8.99 17.87
C THR A 90 8.49 -8.53 16.42
N ASP A 91 7.65 -9.00 15.50
CA ASP A 91 7.78 -8.77 14.07
C ASP A 91 6.44 -8.97 13.35
N ILE A 92 6.33 -8.40 12.17
CA ILE A 92 5.15 -8.45 11.31
C ILE A 92 5.23 -9.64 10.34
N TYR A 93 4.11 -10.31 10.11
CA TYR A 93 4.02 -11.48 9.21
C TYR A 93 5.02 -12.60 9.55
N ASN A 94 5.32 -12.76 10.84
CA ASN A 94 6.24 -13.79 11.29
C ASN A 94 5.64 -15.20 11.11
N ASP A 95 6.47 -16.21 11.29
CA ASP A 95 6.09 -17.60 11.07
C ASP A 95 4.93 -18.02 11.99
N GLU A 96 4.91 -17.57 13.25
CA GLU A 96 3.82 -17.86 14.19
C GLU A 96 2.49 -17.30 13.71
N GLU A 97 2.46 -16.04 13.27
CA GLU A 97 1.25 -15.40 12.75
C GLU A 97 0.71 -16.12 11.50
N ARG A 98 1.58 -16.50 10.57
CA ARG A 98 1.17 -17.23 9.35
C ARG A 98 0.64 -18.62 9.70
N GLN A 99 1.27 -19.32 10.63
CA GLN A 99 0.81 -20.61 11.12
C GLN A 99 -0.52 -20.50 11.88
N ASP A 100 -0.72 -19.47 12.70
CA ASP A 100 -1.99 -19.23 13.36
C ASP A 100 -3.10 -19.05 12.31
N ALA A 101 -2.85 -18.25 11.27
CA ALA A 101 -3.81 -18.01 10.21
C ALA A 101 -4.19 -19.29 9.43
N TYR A 102 -3.23 -20.21 9.20
CA TYR A 102 -3.52 -21.54 8.66
C TYR A 102 -4.42 -22.37 9.60
N ASP A 103 -4.09 -22.42 10.90
CA ASP A 103 -4.85 -23.20 11.88
C ASP A 103 -6.27 -22.67 12.06
N MET A 104 -6.45 -21.35 12.02
CA MET A 104 -7.77 -20.72 12.11
C MET A 104 -8.70 -21.21 11.01
N VAL A 105 -8.22 -21.38 9.78
CA VAL A 105 -9.05 -21.91 8.68
C VAL A 105 -9.55 -23.33 9.00
N GLY A 106 -8.68 -24.19 9.54
CA GLY A 106 -9.05 -25.53 10.00
C GLY A 106 -10.04 -25.48 11.16
N TRP A 107 -9.77 -24.67 12.18
CA TRP A 107 -10.63 -24.51 13.34
C TRP A 107 -12.03 -24.03 12.97
N ILE A 108 -12.15 -23.06 12.05
CA ILE A 108 -13.43 -22.57 11.52
C ILE A 108 -14.18 -23.70 10.82
N ALA A 109 -13.50 -24.48 9.98
CA ALA A 109 -14.11 -25.57 9.22
C ALA A 109 -14.68 -26.67 10.12
N ASP A 110 -14.05 -26.91 11.28
CA ASP A 110 -14.47 -27.92 12.26
C ASP A 110 -15.66 -27.50 13.13
N GLN A 111 -16.11 -26.24 13.06
CA GLN A 111 -17.23 -25.77 13.87
C GLN A 111 -18.56 -26.36 13.38
N PRO A 112 -19.49 -26.71 14.29
CA PRO A 112 -20.76 -27.35 13.92
C PRO A 112 -21.67 -26.45 13.07
N TRP A 113 -21.49 -25.14 13.16
CA TRP A 113 -22.20 -24.15 12.34
C TRP A 113 -21.53 -23.90 10.99
N CYS A 114 -20.35 -24.47 10.73
CA CYS A 114 -19.65 -24.31 9.45
C CYS A 114 -20.01 -25.44 8.49
N SER A 115 -20.15 -25.11 7.21
CA SER A 115 -20.37 -26.10 6.13
C SER A 115 -19.10 -26.87 5.73
N GLY A 116 -17.94 -26.50 6.28
CA GLY A 116 -16.62 -26.97 5.86
C GLY A 116 -15.97 -26.13 4.75
N ASN A 117 -16.71 -25.20 4.14
CA ASN A 117 -16.16 -24.26 3.15
C ASN A 117 -15.83 -22.92 3.81
N VAL A 118 -14.59 -22.48 3.65
CA VAL A 118 -14.06 -21.23 4.20
C VAL A 118 -13.56 -20.35 3.06
N GLY A 119 -13.90 -19.07 3.11
CA GLY A 119 -13.26 -18.03 2.31
C GLY A 119 -12.54 -17.00 3.18
N MET A 120 -11.83 -16.07 2.55
CA MET A 120 -11.20 -14.95 3.26
C MET A 120 -11.52 -13.61 2.62
N ILE A 121 -11.57 -12.58 3.46
CA ILE A 121 -11.64 -11.17 3.07
C ILE A 121 -10.64 -10.37 3.87
N GLY A 122 -10.35 -9.15 3.40
CA GLY A 122 -9.49 -8.21 4.10
C GLY A 122 -8.99 -7.12 3.18
N LYS A 123 -8.46 -6.04 3.78
CA LYS A 123 -7.83 -4.91 3.10
C LYS A 123 -6.46 -4.67 3.72
N SER A 124 -5.47 -4.30 2.90
CA SER A 124 -4.13 -3.93 3.39
C SER A 124 -3.44 -5.12 4.06
N TYR A 125 -3.06 -5.00 5.34
CA TYR A 125 -2.47 -6.08 6.11
C TYR A 125 -3.26 -7.39 6.04
N SER A 126 -4.57 -7.36 6.30
CA SER A 126 -5.39 -8.58 6.24
C SER A 126 -5.49 -9.16 4.84
N ALA A 127 -5.19 -8.38 3.80
CA ALA A 127 -5.10 -8.86 2.43
C ALA A 127 -3.72 -9.46 2.11
N VAL A 128 -2.63 -8.96 2.69
CA VAL A 128 -1.31 -9.62 2.59
C VAL A 128 -1.34 -10.99 3.28
N VAL A 129 -1.98 -11.10 4.45
CA VAL A 129 -2.13 -12.38 5.14
C VAL A 129 -2.93 -13.40 4.32
N GLN A 130 -3.89 -12.97 3.51
CA GLN A 130 -4.61 -13.88 2.60
C GLN A 130 -3.66 -14.59 1.63
N TRP A 131 -2.63 -13.92 1.12
CA TRP A 131 -1.61 -14.57 0.30
C TRP A 131 -0.85 -15.64 1.06
N GLN A 132 -0.43 -15.31 2.27
CA GLN A 132 0.34 -16.19 3.15
C GLN A 132 -0.44 -17.44 3.53
N VAL A 133 -1.76 -17.33 3.75
CA VAL A 133 -2.61 -18.50 3.99
C VAL A 133 -2.85 -19.28 2.70
N ALA A 134 -3.08 -18.61 1.58
CA ALA A 134 -3.41 -19.25 0.31
C ALA A 134 -2.28 -20.12 -0.24
N VAL A 135 -1.01 -19.75 -0.04
CA VAL A 135 0.15 -20.55 -0.48
C VAL A 135 0.34 -21.83 0.34
N GLU A 136 -0.21 -21.90 1.54
CA GLU A 136 -0.21 -23.10 2.41
C GLU A 136 -1.35 -24.08 2.08
N ASN A 137 -2.30 -23.68 1.22
CA ASN A 137 -3.42 -24.51 0.75
C ASN A 137 -4.20 -25.26 1.85
N PRO A 138 -4.77 -24.56 2.86
CA PRO A 138 -5.65 -25.21 3.83
C PRO A 138 -6.82 -25.88 3.10
N PRO A 139 -7.17 -27.16 3.39
CA PRO A 139 -8.17 -27.90 2.60
C PRO A 139 -9.56 -27.23 2.54
N ALA A 140 -9.93 -26.49 3.59
CA ALA A 140 -11.22 -25.80 3.69
C ALA A 140 -11.24 -24.46 2.93
N LEU A 141 -10.10 -23.89 2.55
CA LEU A 141 -10.02 -22.60 1.86
C LEU A 141 -10.43 -22.73 0.39
N LYS A 142 -11.57 -22.15 0.01
CA LYS A 142 -12.12 -22.26 -1.35
C LYS A 142 -11.92 -21.01 -2.19
N ALA A 143 -12.07 -19.82 -1.60
CA ALA A 143 -11.88 -18.56 -2.30
C ALA A 143 -11.47 -17.40 -1.40
N ILE A 144 -10.74 -16.44 -1.96
CA ILE A 144 -10.28 -15.23 -1.26
C ILE A 144 -10.64 -13.98 -2.05
N ILE A 145 -10.83 -12.86 -1.35
CA ILE A 145 -10.97 -11.51 -1.92
C ILE A 145 -9.87 -10.63 -1.32
N VAL A 146 -8.81 -10.43 -2.10
CA VAL A 146 -7.64 -9.65 -1.71
C VAL A 146 -7.82 -8.21 -2.13
N ARG A 147 -7.89 -7.31 -1.15
CA ARG A 147 -8.09 -5.89 -1.40
C ARG A 147 -6.89 -5.05 -1.01
N SER A 148 -6.37 -4.27 -1.96
CA SER A 148 -5.25 -3.35 -1.73
C SER A 148 -4.07 -4.02 -0.98
N ALA A 149 -3.46 -5.04 -1.60
CA ALA A 149 -2.34 -5.78 -1.03
C ALA A 149 -1.11 -5.72 -1.92
N ASN A 150 0.07 -5.72 -1.32
CA ASN A 150 1.29 -6.06 -2.03
C ASN A 150 1.39 -7.58 -2.27
N ASP A 151 2.18 -7.95 -3.27
CA ASP A 151 2.64 -9.32 -3.53
C ASP A 151 4.09 -9.52 -3.10
N ASP A 152 4.84 -8.44 -2.90
CA ASP A 152 6.21 -8.42 -2.39
C ASP A 152 6.39 -7.32 -1.34
N VAL A 153 6.65 -7.70 -0.10
CA VAL A 153 6.75 -6.76 1.03
C VAL A 153 7.98 -5.85 0.87
N TYR A 154 9.08 -6.37 0.33
CA TYR A 154 10.33 -5.62 0.15
C TYR A 154 10.16 -4.57 -0.95
N THR A 155 9.83 -4.96 -2.17
CA THR A 155 9.84 -4.04 -3.32
C THR A 155 8.62 -3.13 -3.37
N GLU A 156 7.50 -3.52 -2.77
CA GLU A 156 6.28 -2.69 -2.82
C GLU A 156 6.12 -1.78 -1.61
N TRP A 157 6.61 -2.18 -0.42
CA TRP A 157 6.32 -1.47 0.82
C TRP A 157 7.55 -0.82 1.47
N VAL A 158 8.64 -1.55 1.71
CA VAL A 158 9.74 -1.06 2.57
C VAL A 158 10.92 -0.50 1.78
N TYR A 159 11.37 -1.19 0.72
CA TYR A 159 12.56 -0.85 -0.07
C TYR A 159 12.26 -0.77 -1.59
N PRO A 160 11.31 0.07 -2.03
CA PRO A 160 11.02 0.25 -3.45
C PRO A 160 12.26 0.63 -4.26
N GLY A 161 12.61 -0.20 -5.24
CA GLY A 161 13.80 0.04 -6.07
C GLY A 161 15.12 -0.02 -5.29
N GLY A 162 15.15 -0.62 -4.10
CA GLY A 162 16.37 -0.70 -3.28
C GLY A 162 16.71 0.61 -2.55
N CYS A 163 15.69 1.36 -2.11
CA CYS A 163 15.85 2.50 -1.20
C CYS A 163 14.85 2.42 -0.05
N LEU A 164 15.32 2.65 1.18
CA LEU A 164 14.46 2.71 2.36
C LEU A 164 13.35 3.75 2.18
N ARG A 165 12.10 3.36 2.41
CA ARG A 165 10.96 4.26 2.33
C ARG A 165 10.66 4.94 3.68
N PRO A 166 10.67 6.28 3.76
CA PRO A 166 10.38 7.02 5.00
C PRO A 166 9.01 6.74 5.62
N TYR A 167 7.99 6.44 4.81
CA TYR A 167 6.61 6.16 5.27
C TYR A 167 6.51 5.15 6.41
N MET A 168 7.34 4.10 6.39
CA MET A 168 7.33 3.09 7.46
C MET A 168 7.60 3.71 8.83
N PHE A 169 8.43 4.75 8.89
CA PHE A 169 8.91 5.38 10.12
C PHE A 169 8.26 6.74 10.39
N ASP A 170 7.76 7.45 9.38
CA ASP A 170 7.10 8.75 9.56
C ASP A 170 5.73 8.66 10.24
N SER A 171 5.07 7.50 10.16
CA SER A 171 3.71 7.35 10.65
C SER A 171 3.38 5.94 11.11
N TYR A 172 3.62 4.93 10.26
CA TYR A 172 3.15 3.58 10.50
C TYR A 172 3.76 2.93 11.76
N SER A 173 5.08 3.00 11.94
CA SER A 173 5.77 2.43 13.11
C SER A 173 5.29 3.06 14.42
N ALA A 174 5.33 4.39 14.53
CA ALA A 174 4.87 5.13 15.72
C ALA A 174 3.41 4.87 16.07
N HIS A 175 2.56 4.78 15.05
CA HIS A 175 1.18 4.35 15.22
C HIS A 175 1.10 2.92 15.77
N MET A 176 1.66 1.94 15.06
CA MET A 176 1.51 0.53 15.42
C MET A 176 2.14 0.20 16.78
N ASN A 177 3.23 0.85 17.18
CA ASN A 177 3.83 0.68 18.50
C ASN A 177 2.86 1.05 19.62
N THR A 178 2.09 2.13 19.45
CA THR A 178 1.07 2.52 20.43
C THR A 178 -0.11 1.53 20.51
N TRP A 179 -0.51 0.93 19.38
CA TRP A 179 -1.59 -0.06 19.34
C TRP A 179 -1.18 -1.45 19.82
N ASN A 180 0.01 -1.90 19.43
CA ASN A 180 0.54 -3.21 19.75
C ASN A 180 0.94 -3.34 21.22
N LEU A 181 1.20 -2.22 21.92
CA LEU A 181 1.48 -2.22 23.36
C LEU A 181 0.28 -1.79 24.22
N ALA A 182 -0.85 -1.47 23.59
CA ALA A 182 -2.08 -1.13 24.32
C ALA A 182 -2.73 -2.36 24.97
N PRO A 183 -3.37 -2.22 26.14
CA PRO A 183 -4.04 -3.32 26.84
C PRO A 183 -5.17 -3.92 25.98
N PRO A 184 -5.50 -5.21 26.10
CA PRO A 184 -6.75 -5.73 25.58
C PRO A 184 -7.96 -5.08 26.27
N ASP A 185 -9.13 -5.12 25.62
CA ASP A 185 -10.37 -4.55 26.15
C ASP A 185 -10.95 -5.46 27.26
N PRO A 186 -11.07 -4.99 28.52
CA PRO A 186 -11.64 -5.78 29.61
C PRO A 186 -13.08 -6.23 29.37
N ASP A 187 -13.85 -5.48 28.58
CA ASP A 187 -15.25 -5.82 28.29
C ASP A 187 -15.37 -7.00 27.32
N VAL A 188 -14.28 -7.34 26.63
CA VAL A 188 -14.19 -8.49 25.72
C VAL A 188 -13.42 -9.65 26.36
N VAL A 189 -12.30 -9.35 27.02
CA VAL A 189 -11.37 -10.36 27.55
C VAL A 189 -11.70 -10.79 29.00
N GLY A 190 -12.40 -9.96 29.76
CA GLY A 190 -12.70 -10.23 31.17
C GLY A 190 -11.45 -10.18 32.06
N GLU A 191 -11.46 -10.90 33.18
CA GLU A 191 -10.47 -10.77 34.26
C GLU A 191 -9.01 -11.02 33.85
N GLN A 192 -8.76 -11.70 32.73
CA GLN A 192 -7.42 -12.03 32.24
C GLN A 192 -6.71 -10.87 31.53
N TRP A 193 -7.40 -9.75 31.28
CA TRP A 193 -6.88 -8.65 30.47
C TRP A 193 -5.54 -8.10 30.99
N GLU A 194 -5.36 -7.99 32.32
CA GLU A 194 -4.10 -7.50 32.91
C GLU A 194 -2.95 -8.48 32.68
N THR A 195 -3.20 -9.79 32.85
CA THR A 195 -2.17 -10.82 32.64
C THR A 195 -1.69 -10.85 31.20
N LEU A 196 -2.60 -10.82 30.23
CA LEU A 196 -2.26 -10.76 28.81
C LEU A 196 -1.50 -9.48 28.47
N TRP A 197 -1.87 -8.36 29.10
CA TRP A 197 -1.17 -7.10 28.87
C TRP A 197 0.26 -7.13 29.41
N GLN A 198 0.50 -7.68 30.61
CA GLN A 198 1.85 -7.80 31.15
C GLN A 198 2.74 -8.68 30.26
N GLU A 199 2.25 -9.84 29.82
CA GLU A 199 2.97 -10.70 28.88
C GLU A 199 3.36 -9.95 27.60
N ARG A 200 2.43 -9.17 27.05
CA ARG A 200 2.64 -8.35 25.85
C ARG A 200 3.71 -7.29 26.07
N LEU A 201 3.68 -6.57 27.18
CA LEU A 201 4.66 -5.52 27.50
C LEU A 201 6.08 -6.07 27.71
N GLU A 202 6.18 -7.24 28.35
CA GLU A 202 7.47 -7.90 28.60
C GLU A 202 8.14 -8.35 27.30
N ASN A 203 7.36 -9.00 26.42
CA ASN A 203 7.91 -9.82 25.33
C ASN A 203 7.79 -9.20 23.93
N SER A 204 6.91 -8.21 23.71
CA SER A 204 6.77 -7.59 22.38
C SER A 204 7.91 -6.63 22.05
N ALA A 205 8.10 -6.39 20.75
CA ALA A 205 9.06 -5.42 20.23
C ALA A 205 8.46 -4.61 19.06
N PRO A 206 8.93 -3.36 18.84
CA PRO A 206 8.55 -2.55 17.69
C PRO A 206 8.84 -3.23 16.35
N TRP A 207 7.82 -3.35 15.49
CA TRP A 207 7.94 -4.02 14.20
C TRP A 207 8.89 -3.31 13.23
N GLY A 208 9.05 -2.00 13.34
CA GLY A 208 9.99 -1.22 12.51
C GLY A 208 11.45 -1.70 12.60
N ILE A 209 11.82 -2.35 13.71
CA ILE A 209 13.17 -2.89 13.93
C ILE A 209 13.47 -4.04 12.97
N GLY A 210 12.51 -4.95 12.76
CA GLY A 210 12.69 -6.09 11.86
C GLY A 210 12.99 -5.63 10.43
N TYR A 211 12.25 -4.63 9.96
CA TYR A 211 12.38 -4.10 8.61
C TYR A 211 13.70 -3.37 8.38
N ILE A 212 14.05 -2.42 9.25
CA ILE A 212 15.28 -1.66 9.06
C ILE A 212 16.53 -2.55 9.20
N SER A 213 16.44 -3.64 9.98
CA SER A 213 17.53 -4.59 10.17
C SER A 213 17.76 -5.53 8.98
N ASN A 214 16.91 -5.50 7.95
CA ASN A 214 17.00 -6.37 6.78
C ASN A 214 16.97 -5.55 5.47
N PRO A 215 18.00 -4.74 5.17
CA PRO A 215 17.99 -3.80 4.04
C PRO A 215 18.07 -4.45 2.65
N LEU A 216 18.37 -5.75 2.57
CA LEU A 216 18.47 -6.52 1.32
C LEU A 216 17.33 -7.54 1.23
N GLN A 217 16.93 -7.92 0.01
CA GLN A 217 15.82 -8.86 -0.26
C GLN A 217 16.18 -10.34 0.06
N GLY A 218 16.75 -10.60 1.23
CA GLY A 218 17.14 -11.93 1.69
C GLY A 218 15.98 -12.81 2.18
N PRO A 219 16.29 -13.96 2.82
CA PRO A 219 15.31 -14.92 3.32
C PRO A 219 14.20 -14.31 4.20
N TYR A 220 14.54 -13.27 4.97
CA TYR A 220 13.58 -12.52 5.78
C TYR A 220 12.35 -12.05 4.96
N TRP A 221 12.55 -11.59 3.72
CA TRP A 221 11.44 -11.07 2.89
C TRP A 221 10.75 -12.15 2.05
N GLN A 222 11.48 -13.19 1.68
CA GLN A 222 11.01 -14.23 0.76
C GLN A 222 9.80 -14.99 1.34
N ASP A 223 9.88 -15.40 2.59
CA ASP A 223 8.79 -16.18 3.21
C ASP A 223 7.54 -15.31 3.46
N ARG A 224 7.68 -13.99 3.51
CA ARG A 224 6.58 -13.03 3.77
C ARG A 224 5.82 -12.62 2.51
N SER A 225 6.32 -12.97 1.32
CA SER A 225 5.88 -12.43 0.04
C SER A 225 5.30 -13.50 -0.88
N LEU A 226 4.24 -13.16 -1.62
CA LEU A 226 3.65 -14.02 -2.65
C LEU A 226 4.58 -14.20 -3.86
N SER A 227 5.39 -13.18 -4.17
CA SER A 227 6.30 -13.11 -5.32
C SER A 227 7.29 -14.28 -5.40
N ALA A 228 7.53 -14.98 -4.30
CA ALA A 228 8.39 -16.16 -4.26
C ALA A 228 7.86 -17.32 -5.12
N ASP A 229 6.54 -17.59 -5.10
CA ASP A 229 5.90 -18.62 -5.93
C ASP A 229 4.37 -18.44 -6.00
N TYR A 230 3.90 -17.73 -7.03
CA TYR A 230 2.48 -17.55 -7.32
C TYR A 230 1.74 -18.88 -7.61
N GLY A 231 2.46 -19.91 -8.08
CA GLY A 231 1.90 -21.20 -8.49
C GLY A 231 1.37 -22.03 -7.32
N ARG A 232 1.76 -21.69 -6.08
CA ARG A 232 1.29 -22.36 -4.85
C ARG A 232 -0.19 -22.10 -4.56
N VAL A 233 -0.74 -20.97 -4.97
CA VAL A 233 -2.13 -20.61 -4.69
C VAL A 233 -3.09 -21.47 -5.52
N LYS A 234 -3.96 -22.24 -4.85
CA LYS A 234 -4.95 -23.11 -5.53
C LYS A 234 -6.41 -22.66 -5.38
N CYS A 235 -6.75 -21.95 -4.32
CA CYS A 235 -8.09 -21.40 -4.12
C CYS A 235 -8.40 -20.31 -5.17
N ALA A 236 -9.68 -20.01 -5.38
CA ALA A 236 -10.07 -18.95 -6.30
C ALA A 236 -9.75 -17.56 -5.73
N VAL A 237 -9.27 -16.64 -6.57
CA VAL A 237 -8.80 -15.32 -6.14
C VAL A 237 -9.56 -14.19 -6.84
N MET A 238 -10.11 -13.26 -6.07
CA MET A 238 -10.51 -11.95 -6.60
C MET A 238 -9.59 -10.87 -6.06
N VAL A 239 -8.94 -10.11 -6.94
CA VAL A 239 -8.16 -8.93 -6.54
C VAL A 239 -8.98 -7.66 -6.74
N ILE A 240 -8.98 -6.78 -5.74
CA ILE A 240 -9.69 -5.50 -5.78
C ILE A 240 -8.74 -4.38 -5.35
N GLY A 241 -8.60 -3.35 -6.18
CA GLY A 241 -7.69 -2.25 -5.91
C GLY A 241 -8.19 -0.91 -6.44
N GLY A 242 -7.38 0.12 -6.23
CA GLY A 242 -7.64 1.47 -6.71
C GLY A 242 -6.42 2.07 -7.37
N TRP A 243 -6.60 2.84 -8.44
CA TRP A 243 -5.49 3.52 -9.13
C TRP A 243 -4.81 4.60 -8.31
N SER A 244 -5.49 5.09 -7.29
CA SER A 244 -4.97 6.08 -6.36
C SER A 244 -4.53 5.45 -5.02
N ASP A 245 -4.57 4.13 -4.94
CA ASP A 245 -3.95 3.30 -3.90
C ASP A 245 -2.47 3.02 -4.28
N CYS A 246 -1.68 2.53 -3.33
CA CYS A 246 -0.27 2.18 -3.52
C CYS A 246 -0.06 0.78 -4.14
N TYR A 247 -1.09 -0.09 -4.11
CA TYR A 247 -0.97 -1.49 -4.52
C TYR A 247 -1.55 -1.93 -5.89
N PRO A 248 -2.06 -1.08 -6.81
CA PRO A 248 -2.65 -1.59 -8.05
C PRO A 248 -1.62 -2.36 -8.91
N THR A 249 -0.35 -1.95 -8.89
CA THR A 249 0.74 -2.67 -9.58
C THR A 249 0.92 -4.08 -9.04
N ALA A 250 1.03 -4.21 -7.72
CA ALA A 250 1.23 -5.50 -7.05
C ALA A 250 0.05 -6.45 -7.28
N LEU A 251 -1.19 -5.94 -7.15
CA LEU A 251 -2.40 -6.74 -7.38
C LEU A 251 -2.49 -7.25 -8.82
N LEU A 252 -2.19 -6.40 -9.80
CA LEU A 252 -2.25 -6.78 -11.21
C LEU A 252 -1.09 -7.70 -11.61
N ARG A 253 0.09 -7.53 -11.02
CA ARG A 253 1.21 -8.48 -11.17
C ARG A 253 0.89 -9.85 -10.56
N ALA A 254 0.28 -9.88 -9.38
CA ALA A 254 -0.23 -11.13 -8.81
C ALA A 254 -1.29 -11.76 -9.72
N PHE A 255 -2.28 -10.97 -10.18
CA PHE A 255 -3.29 -11.44 -11.11
C PHE A 255 -2.68 -12.04 -12.38
N GLU A 256 -1.69 -11.39 -12.99
CA GLU A 256 -0.99 -11.90 -14.17
C GLU A 256 -0.38 -13.28 -13.93
N ASN A 257 0.32 -13.47 -12.81
CA ASN A 257 1.12 -14.68 -12.54
C ASN A 257 0.33 -15.85 -11.92
N LEU A 258 -0.79 -15.60 -11.25
CA LEU A 258 -1.63 -16.64 -10.63
C LEU A 258 -2.21 -17.62 -11.68
N GLN A 259 -2.28 -18.90 -11.36
CA GLN A 259 -2.81 -19.96 -12.26
C GLN A 259 -4.19 -20.51 -11.84
N CYS A 260 -4.71 -20.02 -10.71
CA CYS A 260 -6.01 -20.38 -10.18
C CYS A 260 -7.14 -19.59 -10.86
N PRO A 261 -8.43 -19.98 -10.67
CA PRO A 261 -9.55 -19.17 -11.09
C PRO A 261 -9.47 -17.77 -10.48
N LYS A 262 -9.51 -16.72 -11.32
CA LYS A 262 -9.20 -15.37 -10.90
C LYS A 262 -10.05 -14.28 -11.55
N LYS A 263 -10.33 -13.20 -10.81
CA LYS A 263 -10.94 -11.95 -11.33
C LYS A 263 -10.24 -10.72 -10.74
N ALA A 264 -10.27 -9.59 -11.47
CA ALA A 264 -9.70 -8.31 -11.04
C ALA A 264 -10.70 -7.15 -11.19
N LEU A 265 -10.77 -6.30 -10.17
CA LEU A 265 -11.51 -5.04 -10.18
C LEU A 265 -10.59 -3.90 -9.72
N VAL A 266 -10.30 -2.94 -10.60
CA VAL A 266 -9.46 -1.78 -10.28
C VAL A 266 -10.22 -0.48 -10.52
N GLY A 267 -10.64 0.17 -9.43
CA GLY A 267 -11.36 1.43 -9.47
C GLY A 267 -10.47 2.67 -9.40
N PRO A 268 -11.06 3.87 -9.36
CA PRO A 268 -10.32 5.13 -9.20
C PRO A 268 -9.81 5.35 -7.77
N TRP A 269 -10.34 4.61 -6.80
CA TRP A 269 -10.24 4.86 -5.36
C TRP A 269 -8.81 4.93 -4.81
N GLY A 270 -8.66 5.61 -3.68
CA GLY A 270 -7.56 5.45 -2.74
C GLY A 270 -7.72 4.18 -1.91
N HIS A 271 -7.19 4.19 -0.68
CA HIS A 271 -7.14 3.02 0.21
C HIS A 271 -8.46 2.79 0.99
N TRP A 272 -9.59 3.00 0.32
CA TRP A 272 -10.98 3.01 0.86
C TRP A 272 -11.79 1.87 0.28
N TYR A 273 -12.84 1.39 0.97
CA TYR A 273 -13.85 0.52 0.34
C TYR A 273 -14.69 1.30 -0.66
N GLY A 274 -14.94 0.76 -1.86
CA GLY A 274 -15.63 1.50 -2.92
C GLY A 274 -17.02 2.00 -2.50
N GLU A 275 -17.61 1.29 -1.54
CA GLU A 275 -18.91 1.58 -0.94
C GLU A 275 -18.89 2.54 0.25
N GLU A 276 -17.72 2.80 0.86
CA GLU A 276 -17.62 3.68 2.03
C GLU A 276 -18.07 5.13 1.69
N PRO A 277 -18.77 5.82 2.60
CA PRO A 277 -19.23 7.21 2.38
C PRO A 277 -18.10 8.22 2.18
N VAL A 278 -16.88 7.85 2.60
CA VAL A 278 -15.67 8.67 2.51
C VAL A 278 -14.73 8.24 1.39
N ALA A 279 -15.13 7.27 0.55
CA ALA A 279 -14.26 6.72 -0.47
C ALA A 279 -14.00 7.70 -1.61
N VAL A 280 -12.73 8.10 -1.76
CA VAL A 280 -12.27 9.05 -2.77
C VAL A 280 -11.00 8.56 -3.49
N PRO A 281 -10.76 8.98 -4.74
CA PRO A 281 -11.76 9.60 -5.61
C PRO A 281 -12.79 8.57 -6.07
N GLY A 282 -14.01 9.03 -6.34
CA GLY A 282 -15.05 8.26 -7.01
C GLY A 282 -14.83 8.13 -8.53
N PRO A 283 -15.78 7.54 -9.29
CA PRO A 283 -17.10 7.09 -8.82
C PRO A 283 -17.03 5.97 -7.77
N ARG A 284 -17.88 6.09 -6.75
CA ARG A 284 -18.09 5.05 -5.73
C ARG A 284 -18.95 3.93 -6.30
N VAL A 285 -18.69 2.69 -5.90
CA VAL A 285 -19.48 1.53 -6.33
C VAL A 285 -19.74 0.61 -5.14
N ASP A 286 -20.92 -0.01 -5.10
CA ASP A 286 -21.22 -1.02 -4.11
C ASP A 286 -20.51 -2.33 -4.47
N THR A 287 -19.43 -2.67 -3.74
CA THR A 287 -18.69 -3.92 -3.98
C THR A 287 -19.28 -5.12 -3.25
N ARG A 288 -20.22 -4.92 -2.31
CA ARG A 288 -20.80 -6.01 -1.51
C ARG A 288 -21.56 -7.06 -2.35
N PRO A 289 -22.35 -6.69 -3.38
CA PRO A 289 -22.95 -7.67 -4.28
C PRO A 289 -21.91 -8.52 -5.05
N ILE A 290 -20.75 -7.95 -5.37
CA ILE A 290 -19.66 -8.65 -6.06
C ILE A 290 -19.08 -9.72 -5.13
N TYR A 291 -18.83 -9.38 -3.87
CA TYR A 291 -18.29 -10.30 -2.87
C TYR A 291 -19.25 -11.46 -2.66
N HIS A 292 -20.53 -11.14 -2.51
CA HIS A 292 -21.58 -12.13 -2.29
C HIS A 292 -21.70 -13.11 -3.46
N ARG A 293 -21.70 -12.63 -4.71
CA ARG A 293 -21.75 -13.52 -5.88
C ARG A 293 -20.50 -14.39 -6.01
N TRP A 294 -19.33 -13.83 -5.73
CA TRP A 294 -18.08 -14.59 -5.72
C TRP A 294 -18.13 -15.74 -4.70
N PHE A 295 -18.53 -15.45 -3.47
CA PHE A 295 -18.62 -16.47 -2.43
C PHE A 295 -19.77 -17.46 -2.66
N ASP A 296 -20.92 -17.03 -3.21
CA ASP A 296 -22.01 -17.94 -3.54
C ASP A 296 -21.55 -19.00 -4.54
N HIS A 297 -20.73 -18.61 -5.52
CA HIS A 297 -20.18 -19.54 -6.49
C HIS A 297 -19.19 -20.53 -5.84
N TRP A 298 -18.20 -20.04 -5.10
CA TRP A 298 -17.09 -20.88 -4.62
C TRP A 298 -17.32 -21.60 -3.30
N LEU A 299 -18.23 -21.11 -2.45
CA LEU A 299 -18.46 -21.66 -1.11
C LEU A 299 -19.82 -22.36 -0.99
N LYS A 300 -20.76 -22.09 -1.91
CA LYS A 300 -22.10 -22.72 -1.94
C LYS A 300 -22.40 -23.47 -3.25
N ASP A 301 -21.45 -23.52 -4.19
CA ASP A 301 -21.61 -24.16 -5.51
C ASP A 301 -22.82 -23.62 -6.31
N ILE A 302 -23.15 -22.33 -6.13
CA ILE A 302 -24.26 -21.68 -6.85
C ILE A 302 -23.76 -21.18 -8.21
N ASP A 303 -24.31 -21.72 -9.28
CA ASP A 303 -24.10 -21.17 -10.62
C ASP A 303 -24.86 -19.85 -10.80
N ASN A 304 -24.11 -18.75 -10.74
CA ASN A 304 -24.63 -17.38 -10.85
C ASN A 304 -23.94 -16.58 -11.97
N GLY A 305 -23.23 -17.27 -12.88
CA GLY A 305 -22.53 -16.67 -14.02
C GLY A 305 -21.31 -15.80 -13.70
N VAL A 306 -20.84 -15.70 -12.44
CA VAL A 306 -19.70 -14.82 -12.09
C VAL A 306 -18.42 -15.14 -12.87
N MET A 307 -18.23 -16.41 -13.25
CA MET A 307 -17.09 -16.87 -14.04
C MET A 307 -17.27 -16.68 -15.55
N GLU A 308 -18.50 -16.42 -16.03
CA GLU A 308 -18.79 -16.10 -17.44
C GLU A 308 -18.57 -14.62 -17.75
N GLU A 309 -18.58 -13.77 -16.71
CA GLU A 309 -18.29 -12.35 -16.83
C GLU A 309 -16.81 -12.10 -17.15
N PRO A 310 -16.49 -10.95 -17.77
CA PRO A 310 -15.09 -10.58 -18.05
C PRO A 310 -14.20 -10.70 -16.80
N PRO A 311 -13.00 -11.27 -16.91
CA PRO A 311 -12.13 -11.50 -15.75
C PRO A 311 -11.50 -10.23 -15.22
N VAL A 312 -11.45 -9.15 -16.00
CA VAL A 312 -10.84 -7.88 -15.59
C VAL A 312 -11.83 -6.74 -15.79
N THR A 313 -11.99 -5.91 -14.78
CA THR A 313 -12.74 -4.65 -14.82
C THR A 313 -11.87 -3.54 -14.27
N LEU A 314 -11.70 -2.46 -15.03
CA LEU A 314 -10.83 -1.35 -14.68
C LEU A 314 -11.46 0.00 -14.99
N PHE A 315 -11.13 1.02 -14.21
CA PHE A 315 -11.52 2.40 -14.48
C PHE A 315 -10.45 3.12 -15.31
N VAL A 316 -10.76 3.49 -16.54
CA VAL A 316 -9.84 4.21 -17.44
C VAL A 316 -9.91 5.69 -17.10
N ARG A 317 -8.82 6.24 -16.52
CA ARG A 317 -8.80 7.62 -16.03
C ARG A 317 -8.54 8.64 -17.14
N ARG A 318 -9.01 9.86 -16.94
CA ARG A 318 -8.75 11.03 -17.80
C ARG A 318 -8.13 12.18 -17.01
N HIS A 319 -7.83 13.27 -17.71
CA HIS A 319 -7.20 14.42 -17.09
C HIS A 319 -8.09 15.08 -16.03
N SER A 320 -7.46 15.40 -14.91
CA SER A 320 -8.01 16.26 -13.85
C SER A 320 -6.85 17.10 -13.30
N PRO A 321 -7.04 18.40 -13.00
CA PRO A 321 -5.96 19.24 -12.50
C PRO A 321 -5.34 18.67 -11.21
N PRO A 322 -4.00 18.77 -11.03
CA PRO A 322 -3.37 18.33 -9.79
C PRO A 322 -3.84 19.20 -8.61
N ALA A 323 -4.10 18.57 -7.49
CA ALA A 323 -4.54 19.21 -6.26
C ALA A 323 -3.88 18.54 -5.06
N ALA A 324 -3.65 19.27 -3.97
CA ALA A 324 -3.08 18.72 -2.73
C ALA A 324 -4.05 17.84 -1.93
N ARG A 325 -5.33 17.84 -2.33
CA ARG A 325 -6.39 16.96 -1.85
C ARG A 325 -6.97 16.18 -3.01
N MET A 326 -7.40 14.96 -2.74
CA MET A 326 -8.10 14.16 -3.74
C MET A 326 -9.40 14.83 -4.18
N ALA A 327 -9.70 14.68 -5.47
CA ALA A 327 -11.01 15.00 -5.98
C ALA A 327 -12.05 14.04 -5.40
N LEU A 328 -13.30 14.50 -5.28
CA LEU A 328 -14.41 13.63 -4.89
C LEU A 328 -14.72 12.59 -5.97
N GLU A 329 -14.50 12.93 -7.23
CA GLU A 329 -14.65 12.06 -8.39
C GLU A 329 -13.47 12.27 -9.34
N GLU A 330 -12.96 11.17 -9.90
CA GLU A 330 -11.97 11.18 -10.97
C GLU A 330 -12.70 11.02 -12.31
N PRO A 331 -12.38 11.85 -13.32
CA PRO A 331 -12.95 11.68 -14.65
C PRO A 331 -12.41 10.40 -15.31
N GLY A 332 -13.29 9.72 -16.03
CA GLY A 332 -12.97 8.44 -16.67
C GLY A 332 -14.20 7.57 -16.89
N GLU A 333 -13.96 6.31 -17.23
CA GLU A 333 -15.03 5.34 -17.49
C GLU A 333 -14.64 3.93 -17.06
N TRP A 334 -15.64 3.15 -16.67
CA TRP A 334 -15.47 1.72 -16.37
C TRP A 334 -15.40 0.90 -17.65
N ARG A 335 -14.43 -0.01 -17.73
CA ARG A 335 -14.22 -0.89 -18.88
C ARG A 335 -13.92 -2.32 -18.44
N SER A 336 -14.55 -3.28 -19.12
CA SER A 336 -14.23 -4.70 -19.00
C SER A 336 -13.17 -5.12 -20.01
N GLU A 337 -12.30 -6.04 -19.61
CA GLU A 337 -11.26 -6.64 -20.44
C GLU A 337 -11.27 -8.17 -20.30
N ASN A 338 -10.87 -8.85 -21.38
CA ASN A 338 -10.81 -10.32 -21.43
C ASN A 338 -9.59 -10.91 -20.72
N GLU A 339 -8.57 -10.10 -20.49
CA GLU A 339 -7.27 -10.54 -20.02
C GLU A 339 -6.46 -9.37 -19.46
N TRP A 340 -5.43 -9.71 -18.69
CA TRP A 340 -4.40 -8.79 -18.24
C TRP A 340 -3.04 -9.51 -18.27
N PRO A 341 -1.98 -8.92 -18.83
CA PRO A 341 -1.96 -7.68 -19.62
C PRO A 341 -2.86 -7.75 -20.86
N LEU A 342 -3.26 -6.60 -21.42
CA LEU A 342 -4.16 -6.56 -22.58
C LEU A 342 -3.39 -7.04 -23.83
N ALA A 343 -3.82 -8.11 -24.52
CA ALA A 343 -3.05 -8.62 -25.66
C ALA A 343 -3.01 -7.67 -26.86
N ARG A 344 -3.95 -6.72 -26.94
CA ARG A 344 -3.94 -5.67 -27.98
C ARG A 344 -2.97 -4.52 -27.70
N GLN A 345 -2.27 -4.54 -26.58
CA GLN A 345 -1.24 -3.55 -26.24
C GLN A 345 -0.19 -3.46 -27.36
N GLN A 346 0.22 -2.24 -27.68
CA GLN A 346 1.32 -1.95 -28.59
C GLN A 346 2.34 -1.06 -27.88
N ASP A 347 3.58 -1.50 -27.84
CA ASP A 347 4.65 -0.73 -27.23
C ASP A 347 5.06 0.42 -28.15
N ARG A 348 4.99 1.65 -27.64
CA ARG A 348 5.52 2.85 -28.30
C ARG A 348 6.77 3.32 -27.56
N LEU A 349 7.86 3.46 -28.30
CA LEU A 349 9.14 3.93 -27.77
C LEU A 349 9.25 5.43 -28.04
N LEU A 350 9.51 6.20 -26.98
CA LEU A 350 9.82 7.62 -27.08
C LEU A 350 11.23 7.86 -26.54
N TYR A 351 12.13 8.24 -27.44
CA TYR A 351 13.54 8.48 -27.16
C TYR A 351 13.75 9.86 -26.57
N LEU A 352 14.69 9.97 -25.63
CA LEU A 352 15.06 11.22 -25.01
C LEU A 352 15.92 12.03 -25.99
N GLY A 353 15.44 13.19 -26.41
CA GLY A 353 16.13 14.13 -27.30
C GLY A 353 16.66 15.37 -26.58
N GLU A 354 16.81 16.48 -27.29
CA GLU A 354 17.21 17.76 -26.69
C GLU A 354 15.99 18.42 -26.03
N ALA A 355 15.73 18.06 -24.77
CA ALA A 355 14.51 18.40 -24.02
C ALA A 355 13.20 17.94 -24.69
N SER A 356 13.28 17.07 -25.70
CA SER A 356 12.18 16.49 -26.46
C SER A 356 12.00 15.00 -26.16
N LEU A 357 10.78 14.51 -26.40
CA LEU A 357 10.52 13.07 -26.57
C LEU A 357 10.25 12.80 -28.05
N ASP A 358 11.10 11.98 -28.67
CA ASP A 358 11.15 11.77 -30.12
C ASP A 358 10.84 10.32 -30.50
N GLU A 359 10.31 10.09 -31.71
CA GLU A 359 9.96 8.75 -32.22
C GLU A 359 11.20 7.90 -32.62
N SER A 360 12.37 8.52 -32.69
CA SER A 360 13.62 7.87 -33.06
C SER A 360 14.79 8.47 -32.29
N ALA A 361 15.78 7.64 -31.97
CA ALA A 361 17.03 8.11 -31.40
C ALA A 361 17.78 9.06 -32.34
N ALA A 362 18.45 10.07 -31.78
CA ALA A 362 19.40 10.88 -32.53
C ALA A 362 20.64 10.05 -32.91
N ASP A 363 21.25 10.30 -34.08
CA ASP A 363 22.44 9.56 -34.52
C ASP A 363 23.67 9.83 -33.64
N ALA A 364 23.78 11.04 -33.08
CA ALA A 364 24.91 11.46 -32.28
C ALA A 364 24.74 11.09 -30.80
N ASP A 365 25.83 10.65 -30.16
CA ASP A 365 25.89 10.50 -28.71
C ASP A 365 25.79 11.88 -28.04
N ASN A 366 24.82 12.02 -27.15
CA ASN A 366 24.55 13.23 -26.37
C ASN A 366 24.32 12.85 -24.91
N ARG A 367 24.37 13.84 -24.02
CA ARG A 367 24.09 13.63 -22.61
C ARG A 367 23.58 14.89 -21.93
N ASP A 368 22.81 14.69 -20.86
CA ASP A 368 22.37 15.78 -19.98
C ASP A 368 22.82 15.48 -18.54
N ASP A 369 23.57 16.41 -17.97
CA ASP A 369 24.10 16.34 -16.61
C ASP A 369 23.19 17.12 -15.65
N PHE A 370 22.96 16.58 -14.46
CA PHE A 370 22.17 17.25 -13.41
C PHE A 370 22.70 16.90 -12.01
N PRO A 371 22.57 17.83 -11.03
CA PRO A 371 23.04 17.58 -9.69
C PRO A 371 22.11 16.64 -8.92
N TYR A 372 22.66 15.84 -8.02
CA TYR A 372 21.90 15.22 -6.95
C TYR A 372 21.50 16.25 -5.90
N LEU A 373 20.20 16.33 -5.61
CA LEU A 373 19.61 17.24 -4.64
C LEU A 373 18.62 16.45 -3.78
N ALA A 374 19.03 16.10 -2.56
CA ALA A 374 18.25 15.26 -1.63
C ALA A 374 16.85 15.81 -1.34
N GLY A 375 16.66 17.14 -1.34
CA GLY A 375 15.36 17.80 -1.14
C GLY A 375 14.46 17.84 -2.39
N SER A 376 14.86 17.25 -3.52
CA SER A 376 14.02 17.23 -4.74
C SER A 376 12.84 16.28 -4.56
N GLY A 377 11.66 16.70 -5.02
CA GLY A 377 10.44 15.88 -4.95
C GLY A 377 9.31 16.52 -4.16
N ILE A 378 9.43 17.77 -3.71
CA ILE A 378 8.44 18.46 -2.86
C ILE A 378 7.03 18.51 -3.46
N SER A 379 6.90 18.38 -4.78
CA SER A 379 5.61 18.36 -5.48
C SER A 379 5.10 16.95 -5.78
N SER A 380 5.87 15.91 -5.50
CA SER A 380 5.56 14.50 -5.83
C SER A 380 4.47 13.88 -4.97
N GLY A 381 4.06 14.54 -3.88
CA GLY A 381 3.15 13.98 -2.88
C GLY A 381 3.83 12.92 -2.01
N ILE A 382 3.05 12.31 -1.10
CA ILE A 382 3.50 11.25 -0.19
C ILE A 382 3.09 9.90 -0.78
N HIS A 383 3.88 8.84 -0.59
CA HIS A 383 3.63 7.47 -1.09
C HIS A 383 2.28 6.86 -0.65
N TRP A 384 1.61 7.46 0.34
CA TRP A 384 0.24 7.14 0.79
C TRP A 384 -0.70 8.35 0.83
N GLY A 385 -0.19 9.51 0.41
CA GLY A 385 -0.96 10.75 0.29
C GLY A 385 -1.99 10.61 -0.82
N GLY A 386 -3.21 11.03 -0.53
CA GLY A 386 -4.41 10.67 -1.27
C GLY A 386 -4.96 9.28 -0.92
N GLY A 387 -4.11 8.26 -0.78
CA GLY A 387 -4.54 6.88 -0.52
C GLY A 387 -5.27 6.70 0.82
N ILE A 388 -4.53 6.75 1.94
CA ILE A 388 -5.09 6.64 3.31
C ILE A 388 -5.55 8.02 3.82
N MET A 389 -4.79 9.05 3.48
CA MET A 389 -5.09 10.43 3.82
C MET A 389 -5.68 11.10 2.58
N PRO A 390 -6.86 11.74 2.59
CA PRO A 390 -7.42 12.40 1.40
C PRO A 390 -6.64 13.67 0.97
N TRP A 391 -5.42 13.87 1.49
CA TRP A 391 -4.46 14.93 1.16
C TRP A 391 -3.06 14.36 0.98
N GLY A 392 -2.11 15.19 0.54
CA GLY A 392 -0.74 14.76 0.26
C GLY A 392 -0.59 14.12 -1.12
N THR A 393 -1.58 14.33 -1.99
CA THR A 393 -1.50 13.99 -3.41
C THR A 393 -0.48 14.87 -4.14
N PRO A 394 0.07 14.41 -5.28
CA PRO A 394 0.97 15.22 -6.10
C PRO A 394 0.31 16.53 -6.53
N ILE A 395 1.08 17.62 -6.45
CA ILE A 395 0.67 18.94 -6.98
C ILE A 395 1.34 19.19 -8.34
N ASP A 396 1.24 20.41 -8.87
CA ASP A 396 1.84 20.78 -10.15
C ASP A 396 3.37 20.53 -10.13
N GLN A 397 3.85 19.70 -11.06
CA GLN A 397 5.24 19.23 -11.09
C GLN A 397 6.26 20.28 -11.53
N ARG A 398 5.81 21.45 -12.04
CA ARG A 398 6.73 22.53 -12.46
C ARG A 398 7.69 22.99 -11.36
N LEU A 399 7.31 22.81 -10.08
CA LEU A 399 8.16 23.10 -8.93
C LEU A 399 9.38 22.17 -8.85
N ASP A 400 9.21 20.88 -9.18
CA ASP A 400 10.31 19.91 -9.18
C ASP A 400 11.05 19.83 -10.52
N ASP A 401 10.41 20.20 -11.63
CA ASP A 401 11.04 20.19 -12.96
C ASP A 401 12.32 21.04 -13.01
N ALA A 402 12.45 22.06 -12.17
CA ALA A 402 13.65 22.90 -12.05
C ALA A 402 14.88 22.16 -11.46
N ASN A 403 14.67 21.04 -10.77
CA ASN A 403 15.71 20.28 -10.07
C ASN A 403 16.05 18.95 -10.77
N CYS A 404 15.60 18.77 -12.01
CA CYS A 404 15.75 17.52 -12.75
C CYS A 404 15.91 17.77 -14.26
N VAL A 405 16.19 16.72 -15.03
CA VAL A 405 16.11 16.79 -16.51
C VAL A 405 14.72 16.39 -16.97
N ALA A 406 14.15 17.14 -17.91
CA ALA A 406 12.79 16.92 -18.40
C ALA A 406 12.73 16.89 -19.94
N TYR A 407 12.04 15.90 -20.46
CA TYR A 407 11.88 15.64 -21.90
C TYR A 407 10.39 15.67 -22.22
N THR A 408 9.97 16.53 -23.15
CA THR A 408 8.54 16.74 -23.44
C THR A 408 8.22 16.47 -24.90
N SER A 409 7.15 15.73 -25.18
CA SER A 409 6.69 15.47 -26.54
C SER A 409 6.13 16.73 -27.22
N ALA A 410 5.95 16.66 -28.54
CA ALA A 410 4.99 17.52 -29.23
C ALA A 410 3.57 17.34 -28.64
N PRO A 411 2.64 18.31 -28.82
CA PRO A 411 1.25 18.09 -28.45
C PRO A 411 0.70 16.86 -29.17
N LEU A 412 -0.05 16.04 -28.46
CA LEU A 412 -0.69 14.86 -29.02
C LEU A 412 -1.74 15.25 -30.04
N GLU A 413 -1.71 14.62 -31.21
CA GLU A 413 -2.69 14.87 -32.28
C GLU A 413 -4.05 14.21 -32.00
N GLU A 414 -4.05 13.16 -31.17
CA GLU A 414 -5.21 12.37 -30.77
C GLU A 414 -5.10 11.89 -29.31
N ASP A 415 -6.23 11.47 -28.73
CA ASP A 415 -6.26 10.83 -27.41
C ASP A 415 -5.38 9.58 -27.42
N THR A 416 -4.43 9.49 -26.50
CA THR A 416 -3.50 8.37 -26.38
C THR A 416 -3.71 7.66 -25.05
N GLU A 417 -4.27 6.44 -25.11
CA GLU A 417 -4.44 5.62 -23.92
C GLU A 417 -3.16 4.84 -23.59
N VAL A 418 -2.71 4.96 -22.34
CA VAL A 418 -1.67 4.13 -21.75
C VAL A 418 -2.28 3.28 -20.65
N THR A 419 -2.42 1.98 -20.90
CA THR A 419 -2.88 1.00 -19.91
C THR A 419 -1.90 -0.17 -19.83
N GLY A 420 -1.27 -0.34 -18.67
CA GLY A 420 -0.18 -1.28 -18.46
C GLY A 420 0.90 -0.68 -17.57
N THR A 421 2.12 -1.22 -17.65
CA THR A 421 3.29 -0.78 -16.89
C THR A 421 4.32 -0.13 -17.83
N PRO A 422 4.44 1.20 -17.87
CA PRO A 422 5.52 1.86 -18.60
C PRO A 422 6.90 1.48 -18.04
N ILE A 423 7.90 1.42 -18.90
CA ILE A 423 9.29 1.10 -18.51
C ILE A 423 10.21 2.17 -19.07
N ALA A 424 11.01 2.81 -18.21
CA ALA A 424 12.08 3.69 -18.65
C ALA A 424 13.38 2.89 -18.78
N LYS A 425 13.93 2.82 -20.00
CA LYS A 425 15.22 2.22 -20.31
C LYS A 425 16.25 3.33 -20.39
N LEU A 426 17.09 3.45 -19.37
CA LEU A 426 18.02 4.57 -19.21
C LEU A 426 19.47 4.10 -19.28
N PHE A 427 20.28 4.79 -20.07
CA PHE A 427 21.73 4.74 -20.00
C PHE A 427 22.19 5.87 -19.10
N VAL A 428 22.78 5.53 -17.95
CA VAL A 428 23.13 6.50 -16.91
C VAL A 428 24.58 6.38 -16.48
N SER A 429 25.16 7.47 -16.02
CA SER A 429 26.40 7.46 -15.24
C SER A 429 26.28 8.39 -14.04
N SER A 430 27.14 8.21 -13.05
CA SER A 430 27.21 9.07 -11.87
C SER A 430 28.66 9.30 -11.45
N THR A 431 28.95 10.43 -10.81
CA THR A 431 30.23 10.64 -10.12
C THR A 431 30.28 9.97 -8.75
N ALA A 432 29.13 9.52 -8.23
CA ALA A 432 28.99 8.83 -6.94
C ALA A 432 28.93 7.30 -7.13
N ARG A 433 29.26 6.55 -6.08
CA ARG A 433 29.22 5.08 -6.08
C ARG A 433 27.82 4.50 -5.84
N VAL A 434 26.92 5.31 -5.30
CA VAL A 434 25.49 5.01 -5.11
C VAL A 434 24.70 6.14 -5.74
N ALA A 435 23.71 5.82 -6.56
CA ALA A 435 22.86 6.82 -7.21
C ALA A 435 21.44 6.27 -7.36
N TYR A 436 20.47 7.08 -6.95
CA TYR A 436 19.06 6.79 -7.15
C TYR A 436 18.54 7.57 -8.35
N PHE A 437 17.74 6.92 -9.19
CA PHE A 437 17.08 7.57 -10.31
C PHE A 437 15.57 7.46 -10.15
N ARG A 438 14.91 8.61 -10.05
CA ARG A 438 13.46 8.76 -10.01
C ARG A 438 12.97 9.17 -11.39
N VAL A 439 12.09 8.37 -11.98
CA VAL A 439 11.45 8.68 -13.27
C VAL A 439 9.99 9.02 -13.04
N LYS A 440 9.55 10.17 -13.58
CA LYS A 440 8.17 10.67 -13.50
C LYS A 440 7.57 10.75 -14.90
N LEU A 441 6.41 10.13 -15.11
CA LEU A 441 5.56 10.30 -16.28
C LEU A 441 4.47 11.33 -15.98
N ILE A 442 4.47 12.41 -16.74
CA ILE A 442 3.70 13.63 -16.47
C ILE A 442 2.82 13.94 -17.68
N ASP A 443 1.58 14.33 -17.40
CA ASP A 443 0.63 14.87 -18.36
C ASP A 443 0.66 16.40 -18.29
N VAL A 444 1.16 17.05 -19.34
CA VAL A 444 1.23 18.51 -19.43
C VAL A 444 0.05 19.00 -20.27
N SER A 445 -0.88 19.65 -19.61
CA SER A 445 -2.06 20.24 -20.23
C SER A 445 -1.70 21.48 -21.10
N PRO A 446 -2.60 21.91 -22.02
CA PRO A 446 -2.33 23.02 -22.94
C PRO A 446 -2.00 24.36 -22.28
N ASP A 447 -2.43 24.58 -21.03
CA ASP A 447 -2.10 25.78 -20.25
C ASP A 447 -0.73 25.69 -19.53
N GLY A 448 -0.06 24.54 -19.64
CA GLY A 448 1.24 24.27 -19.03
C GLY A 448 1.20 23.64 -17.64
N THR A 449 0.03 23.37 -17.06
CA THR A 449 -0.08 22.62 -15.80
C THR A 449 0.39 21.18 -15.98
N ALA A 450 1.28 20.73 -15.09
CA ALA A 450 1.95 19.44 -15.15
C ALA A 450 1.45 18.47 -14.07
N LYS A 451 0.62 17.49 -14.46
CA LYS A 451 0.06 16.45 -13.58
C LYS A 451 0.98 15.23 -13.53
N LEU A 452 1.45 14.84 -12.35
CA LEU A 452 2.12 13.56 -12.17
C LEU A 452 1.12 12.41 -12.37
N VAL A 453 1.34 11.57 -13.39
CA VAL A 453 0.44 10.44 -13.70
C VAL A 453 0.96 9.17 -13.05
N ARG A 454 2.24 8.86 -13.25
CA ARG A 454 2.93 7.69 -12.70
C ARG A 454 4.41 7.95 -12.51
N TYR A 455 5.03 7.09 -11.74
CA TYR A 455 6.45 7.18 -11.41
C TYR A 455 7.04 5.80 -11.15
N GLY A 456 8.36 5.72 -11.23
CA GLY A 456 9.18 4.56 -10.88
C GLY A 456 10.51 5.05 -10.34
N GLY A 457 11.25 4.20 -9.65
CA GLY A 457 12.61 4.57 -9.26
C GLY A 457 13.44 3.39 -8.86
N LEU A 458 14.74 3.54 -9.02
CA LEU A 458 15.71 2.47 -8.82
C LEU A 458 17.01 3.07 -8.29
N ASN A 459 17.52 2.48 -7.22
CA ASN A 459 18.91 2.63 -6.82
C ASN A 459 19.77 1.81 -7.79
N ALA A 460 20.64 2.49 -8.54
CA ALA A 460 21.42 1.89 -9.62
C ALA A 460 22.40 0.80 -9.12
N THR A 461 22.69 0.73 -7.82
CA THR A 461 23.44 -0.39 -7.24
C THR A 461 22.65 -1.70 -7.26
N HIS A 462 21.31 -1.61 -7.28
CA HIS A 462 20.38 -2.74 -7.34
C HIS A 462 19.98 -3.14 -8.77
N ARG A 463 20.59 -2.53 -9.80
CA ARG A 463 20.30 -2.77 -11.23
C ARG A 463 20.25 -4.24 -11.67
N GLN A 464 20.99 -5.12 -10.98
CA GLN A 464 21.04 -6.55 -11.26
C GLN A 464 20.42 -7.40 -10.16
N SER A 465 20.42 -6.92 -8.90
CA SER A 465 19.96 -7.72 -7.76
C SER A 465 19.61 -6.86 -6.55
N HIS A 466 18.47 -7.16 -5.91
CA HIS A 466 18.12 -6.64 -4.59
C HIS A 466 18.73 -7.45 -3.42
N THR A 467 19.29 -8.62 -3.69
CA THR A 467 19.94 -9.46 -2.67
C THR A 467 21.44 -9.22 -2.58
N GLN A 468 22.06 -8.76 -3.67
CA GLN A 468 23.50 -8.54 -3.81
C GLN A 468 23.73 -7.26 -4.65
N PRO A 469 23.48 -6.07 -4.08
CA PRO A 469 23.75 -4.83 -4.80
C PRO A 469 25.25 -4.65 -5.04
N GLU A 470 25.59 -4.01 -6.16
CA GLU A 470 26.97 -3.72 -6.55
C GLU A 470 27.19 -2.22 -6.72
N PRO A 471 28.26 -1.64 -6.17
CA PRO A 471 28.53 -0.21 -6.29
C PRO A 471 28.76 0.18 -7.76
N LEU A 472 28.46 1.44 -8.08
CA LEU A 472 28.86 2.04 -9.35
C LEU A 472 30.35 2.37 -9.35
N VAL A 473 30.96 2.27 -10.52
CA VAL A 473 32.27 2.86 -10.82
C VAL A 473 32.01 4.28 -11.34
N PRO A 474 32.50 5.33 -10.67
CA PRO A 474 32.26 6.70 -11.09
C PRO A 474 32.64 6.95 -12.56
N GLY A 475 31.70 7.47 -13.34
CA GLY A 475 31.86 7.78 -14.77
C GLY A 475 31.54 6.63 -15.74
N ASP A 476 31.43 5.39 -15.28
CA ASP A 476 31.00 4.28 -16.13
C ASP A 476 29.51 4.39 -16.45
N VAL A 477 29.13 3.93 -17.66
CA VAL A 477 27.74 3.95 -18.14
C VAL A 477 27.06 2.62 -17.85
N TYR A 478 25.87 2.68 -17.26
CA TYR A 478 25.04 1.55 -16.90
C TYR A 478 23.69 1.63 -17.59
N GLU A 479 23.16 0.50 -18.04
CA GLU A 479 21.78 0.37 -18.50
C GLU A 479 20.88 0.03 -17.32
N LEU A 480 19.78 0.77 -17.15
CA LEU A 480 18.77 0.57 -16.12
C LEU A 480 17.40 0.37 -16.76
N ASP A 481 16.70 -0.67 -16.33
CA ASP A 481 15.27 -0.88 -16.59
C ASP A 481 14.48 -0.44 -15.35
N ILE A 482 13.82 0.71 -15.43
CA ILE A 482 13.04 1.28 -14.33
C ILE A 482 11.55 1.15 -14.66
N PRO A 483 10.86 0.13 -14.13
CA PRO A 483 9.41 0.04 -14.27
C PRO A 483 8.74 1.17 -13.48
N LEU A 484 7.82 1.87 -14.13
CA LEU A 484 6.91 2.79 -13.46
C LEU A 484 5.77 1.98 -12.83
N LYS A 485 4.97 2.61 -11.96
CA LYS A 485 3.74 2.02 -11.45
C LYS A 485 2.71 1.86 -12.57
N THR A 486 2.05 0.71 -12.60
CA THR A 486 0.94 0.36 -13.50
C THR A 486 -0.17 1.40 -13.50
N MET A 487 -0.78 1.63 -14.67
CA MET A 487 -1.82 2.63 -14.89
C MET A 487 -2.86 2.18 -15.89
N SER A 488 -4.00 2.87 -15.85
CA SER A 488 -4.90 3.07 -16.99
C SER A 488 -5.24 4.55 -17.04
N TYR A 489 -4.85 5.23 -18.12
CA TYR A 489 -4.99 6.68 -18.28
C TYR A 489 -5.00 7.09 -19.75
N VAL A 490 -5.84 8.07 -20.11
CA VAL A 490 -5.84 8.70 -21.43
C VAL A 490 -5.14 10.06 -21.34
N PHE A 491 -4.05 10.20 -22.08
CA PHE A 491 -3.46 11.50 -22.37
C PHE A 491 -4.28 12.14 -23.49
N GLU A 492 -4.95 13.25 -23.19
CA GLU A 492 -5.93 13.84 -24.10
C GLU A 492 -5.25 14.58 -25.25
N ARG A 493 -5.94 14.65 -26.39
CA ARG A 493 -5.48 15.44 -27.54
C ARG A 493 -5.09 16.87 -27.12
N GLY A 494 -3.95 17.34 -27.62
CA GLY A 494 -3.39 18.66 -27.33
C GLY A 494 -2.54 18.72 -26.05
N HIS A 495 -2.63 17.72 -25.18
CA HIS A 495 -1.69 17.55 -24.06
C HIS A 495 -0.33 17.06 -24.56
N ARG A 496 0.67 17.07 -23.69
CA ARG A 496 2.02 16.55 -23.96
C ARG A 496 2.39 15.51 -22.91
N LEU A 497 3.11 14.49 -23.34
CA LEU A 497 3.81 13.58 -22.43
C LEU A 497 5.11 14.24 -21.99
N ARG A 498 5.41 14.17 -20.71
CA ARG A 498 6.72 14.55 -20.16
C ARG A 498 7.31 13.41 -19.35
N VAL A 499 8.60 13.17 -19.54
CA VAL A 499 9.42 12.34 -18.68
C VAL A 499 10.40 13.24 -17.95
N SER A 500 10.30 13.28 -16.62
CA SER A 500 11.26 13.99 -15.76
C SER A 500 12.08 12.99 -14.97
N ILE A 501 13.40 13.20 -14.87
CA ILE A 501 14.34 12.28 -14.20
C ILE A 501 15.16 13.03 -13.15
N ALA A 502 14.99 12.66 -11.88
CA ALA A 502 15.66 13.27 -10.73
C ALA A 502 16.53 12.26 -9.98
N GLY A 503 17.51 12.76 -9.22
CA GLY A 503 18.42 11.95 -8.39
C GLY A 503 17.84 11.55 -7.02
N ALA A 504 16.67 12.10 -6.68
CA ALA A 504 16.01 11.93 -5.39
C ALA A 504 14.49 11.93 -5.55
N ASP A 505 13.78 11.52 -4.50
CA ASP A 505 12.33 11.63 -4.38
C ASP A 505 11.95 11.90 -2.93
N PHE A 506 12.35 13.05 -2.41
CA PHE A 506 11.84 13.55 -1.13
C PHE A 506 10.33 13.76 -1.26
N GLN A 507 9.47 13.16 -0.45
CA GLN A 507 9.68 12.52 0.86
C GLN A 507 9.51 10.98 0.86
N ASN A 508 9.67 10.32 -0.29
CA ASN A 508 9.26 8.94 -0.54
C ASN A 508 10.43 7.95 -0.64
N ALA A 509 11.66 8.42 -0.78
CA ALA A 509 12.89 7.62 -0.76
C ALA A 509 13.90 8.26 0.18
N TRP A 510 14.56 7.44 1.01
CA TRP A 510 15.65 7.91 1.86
C TRP A 510 16.83 8.37 0.99
N PRO A 511 17.45 9.54 1.25
CA PRO A 511 18.58 10.04 0.48
C PRO A 511 19.76 9.07 0.47
N VAL A 512 20.39 8.88 -0.69
CA VAL A 512 21.71 8.23 -0.78
C VAL A 512 22.76 9.12 -0.08
N ALA A 513 23.81 8.50 0.48
CA ALA A 513 24.79 9.20 1.31
C ALA A 513 25.76 10.11 0.53
N GLU A 514 26.14 9.71 -0.69
CA GLU A 514 27.16 10.41 -1.47
C GLU A 514 26.53 11.48 -2.37
N PRO A 515 27.00 12.74 -2.33
CA PRO A 515 26.62 13.72 -3.32
C PRO A 515 27.25 13.40 -4.68
N GLY A 516 26.64 13.88 -5.77
CA GLY A 516 27.19 13.66 -7.09
C GLY A 516 26.50 14.43 -8.22
N ILE A 517 27.09 14.32 -9.41
CA ILE A 517 26.47 14.70 -10.67
C ILE A 517 26.02 13.41 -11.34
N HIS A 518 24.78 13.39 -11.79
CA HIS A 518 24.20 12.29 -12.53
C HIS A 518 24.05 12.69 -13.99
N THR A 519 24.13 11.71 -14.88
CA THR A 519 24.09 11.92 -16.32
C THR A 519 23.10 10.97 -16.94
N ILE A 520 22.23 11.48 -17.81
CA ILE A 520 21.45 10.67 -18.76
C ILE A 520 22.13 10.73 -20.12
N HIS A 521 22.52 9.57 -20.64
CA HIS A 521 23.05 9.43 -22.00
C HIS A 521 21.89 9.23 -22.97
N ARG A 522 21.96 9.84 -24.15
CA ARG A 522 20.91 9.79 -25.17
C ARG A 522 21.49 9.85 -26.58
N GLY A 523 20.77 9.30 -27.54
CA GLY A 523 21.24 9.16 -28.93
C GLY A 523 22.34 8.10 -29.10
N GLY A 524 22.78 7.94 -30.35
CA GLY A 524 23.77 6.96 -30.77
C GLY A 524 23.52 5.56 -30.21
N GLY A 525 24.56 4.95 -29.64
CA GLY A 525 24.47 3.60 -29.07
C GLY A 525 23.84 3.54 -27.67
N GLN A 526 23.59 4.69 -27.04
CA GLN A 526 23.13 4.84 -25.66
C GLN A 526 21.80 5.60 -25.62
N ALA A 527 20.85 5.16 -26.44
CA ALA A 527 19.60 5.85 -26.67
C ALA A 527 18.57 5.57 -25.56
N SER A 528 18.66 6.31 -24.45
CA SER A 528 17.65 6.28 -23.39
C SER A 528 16.25 6.59 -23.94
N HIS A 529 15.24 5.84 -23.49
CA HIS A 529 13.86 5.97 -23.96
C HIS A 529 12.85 5.48 -22.91
N ILE A 530 11.60 5.90 -23.06
CA ILE A 530 10.47 5.32 -22.34
C ILE A 530 9.66 4.42 -23.28
N VAL A 531 9.29 3.25 -22.78
CA VAL A 531 8.38 2.30 -23.43
C VAL A 531 6.99 2.50 -22.82
N LEU A 532 6.03 2.89 -23.65
CA LEU A 532 4.65 3.12 -23.26
C LEU A 532 3.74 1.99 -23.78
N PRO A 533 2.96 1.33 -22.92
CA PRO A 533 1.96 0.32 -23.32
C PRO A 533 0.70 1.01 -23.87
N ILE A 534 0.70 1.32 -25.16
CA ILE A 534 -0.40 2.01 -25.83
C ILE A 534 -1.53 1.03 -26.11
N ILE A 535 -2.76 1.41 -25.79
CA ILE A 535 -3.95 0.61 -26.11
C ILE A 535 -4.65 1.22 -27.34
N PRO A 536 -4.65 0.53 -28.49
CA PRO A 536 -5.43 0.96 -29.63
C PRO A 536 -6.94 0.84 -29.35
N PRO A 537 -7.79 1.63 -30.03
CA PRO A 537 -9.24 1.53 -29.92
C PRO A 537 -9.73 0.09 -30.13
N ASN A 538 -10.61 -0.37 -29.25
CA ASN A 538 -11.15 -1.73 -29.34
C ASN A 538 -12.29 -1.78 -30.36
N ALA A 539 -12.09 -2.49 -31.47
CA ALA A 539 -13.10 -2.70 -32.50
C ALA A 539 -14.30 -3.58 -32.04
N SER A 540 -14.16 -4.29 -30.91
CA SER A 540 -15.21 -5.13 -30.33
C SER A 540 -15.17 -5.02 -28.80
N PRO A 541 -15.72 -3.93 -28.24
CA PRO A 541 -15.68 -3.69 -26.80
C PRO A 541 -16.46 -4.77 -26.05
N MET A 542 -15.94 -5.14 -24.88
CA MET A 542 -16.68 -5.98 -23.93
C MET A 542 -17.91 -5.24 -23.41
N PRO A 543 -18.94 -5.97 -22.92
CA PRO A 543 -20.08 -5.34 -22.27
C PRO A 543 -19.63 -4.41 -21.15
N THR A 544 -20.34 -3.28 -20.98
CA THR A 544 -20.10 -2.37 -19.86
C THR A 544 -20.26 -3.14 -18.54
N PRO A 545 -19.32 -2.98 -17.59
CA PRO A 545 -19.44 -3.60 -16.27
C PRO A 545 -20.76 -3.26 -15.59
N ASN A 546 -21.45 -4.28 -15.06
CA ASN A 546 -22.65 -4.08 -14.26
C ASN A 546 -22.27 -3.74 -12.81
N LEU A 547 -21.91 -2.48 -12.57
CA LEU A 547 -21.53 -1.97 -11.25
C LEU A 547 -22.64 -1.06 -10.70
N GLU A 548 -23.01 -1.28 -9.44
CA GLU A 548 -23.95 -0.42 -8.74
C GLU A 548 -23.22 0.85 -8.28
N GLN A 549 -23.34 1.92 -9.06
CA GLN A 549 -22.73 3.21 -8.72
C GLN A 549 -23.48 3.87 -7.55
N LEU A 550 -22.71 4.36 -6.58
CA LEU A 550 -23.22 5.07 -5.40
C LEU A 550 -23.01 6.58 -5.55
N PRO A 551 -23.71 7.42 -4.75
CA PRO A 551 -23.45 8.85 -4.72
C PRO A 551 -21.99 9.17 -4.38
N PRO A 552 -21.45 10.32 -4.82
CA PRO A 552 -20.11 10.78 -4.43
C PRO A 552 -19.92 10.84 -2.90
N ALA A 553 -18.65 10.88 -2.47
CA ALA A 553 -18.34 11.01 -1.05
C ALA A 553 -18.82 12.34 -0.48
N ASP A 554 -19.22 12.34 0.80
CA ASP A 554 -19.61 13.55 1.53
C ASP A 554 -18.34 14.32 1.96
N PRO A 555 -18.09 15.54 1.43
CA PRO A 555 -16.90 16.31 1.78
C PRO A 555 -16.79 16.66 3.26
N GLU A 556 -17.92 16.75 3.98
CA GLU A 556 -17.94 17.11 5.40
C GLU A 556 -17.49 15.94 6.30
N GLN A 557 -17.54 14.70 5.78
CA GLN A 557 -17.12 13.50 6.50
C GLN A 557 -15.67 13.08 6.19
N LEU A 558 -15.01 13.73 5.23
CA LEU A 558 -13.64 13.40 4.88
C LEU A 558 -12.68 13.77 6.02
N PRO A 559 -11.71 12.89 6.34
CA PRO A 559 -10.67 13.22 7.30
C PRO A 559 -9.98 14.55 6.98
N THR A 560 -9.63 15.30 8.01
CA THR A 560 -8.87 16.55 7.87
C THR A 560 -7.45 16.37 8.39
N SER A 561 -6.50 17.06 7.76
CA SER A 561 -5.11 17.05 8.21
C SER A 561 -4.95 17.84 9.49
N THR A 562 -4.19 17.31 10.46
CA THR A 562 -3.72 18.06 11.63
C THR A 562 -2.32 18.63 11.44
N GLY A 563 -1.71 18.39 10.27
CA GLY A 563 -0.44 18.96 9.82
C GLY A 563 0.02 18.31 8.51
N TYR A 564 0.18 19.10 7.44
CA TYR A 564 0.93 18.71 6.24
C TYR A 564 1.57 19.96 5.66
N SER A 565 2.88 20.07 5.80
CA SER A 565 3.66 21.20 5.28
C SER A 565 5.08 20.79 4.96
N ILE A 566 5.67 21.44 3.96
CA ILE A 566 7.10 21.33 3.67
C ILE A 566 7.72 22.72 3.88
N THR A 567 8.78 22.77 4.67
CA THR A 567 9.60 23.97 4.88
C THR A 567 10.92 23.79 4.15
N GLN A 568 11.32 24.78 3.35
CA GLN A 568 12.65 24.83 2.73
C GLN A 568 13.45 25.96 3.38
N ASP A 569 14.56 25.62 4.03
CA ASP A 569 15.52 26.60 4.50
C ASP A 569 16.52 26.88 3.37
N MET A 570 16.46 28.08 2.80
CA MET A 570 17.30 28.45 1.66
C MET A 570 18.76 28.73 2.07
N ALA A 571 19.01 29.10 3.33
CA ALA A 571 20.35 29.39 3.84
C ALA A 571 21.08 28.08 4.18
N GLU A 572 20.38 27.18 4.88
CA GLU A 572 20.91 25.88 5.29
C GLU A 572 20.76 24.81 4.19
N GLN A 573 20.02 25.10 3.11
CA GLN A 573 19.72 24.18 2.00
C GLN A 573 19.06 22.87 2.44
N THR A 574 18.20 22.96 3.45
CA THR A 574 17.44 21.82 3.99
C THR A 574 15.98 21.87 3.56
N ALA A 575 15.36 20.69 3.48
CA ALA A 575 13.92 20.53 3.33
C ALA A 575 13.39 19.67 4.47
N THR A 576 12.31 20.13 5.13
CA THR A 576 11.65 19.40 6.21
C THR A 576 10.18 19.21 5.90
N LEU A 577 9.73 17.96 5.87
CA LEU A 577 8.33 17.57 5.85
C LEU A 577 7.82 17.51 7.28
N HIS A 578 6.65 18.10 7.54
CA HIS A 578 5.88 17.89 8.76
C HIS A 578 4.56 17.18 8.45
N LEU A 579 4.30 16.07 9.15
CA LEU A 579 3.04 15.33 9.07
C LEU A 579 2.35 15.30 10.44
N GLY A 580 1.02 15.33 10.39
CA GLY A 580 0.12 15.26 11.52
C GLY A 580 -1.17 14.56 11.12
N VAL A 581 -1.49 13.48 11.84
CA VAL A 581 -2.75 12.76 11.72
C VAL A 581 -3.36 12.59 13.12
N GLU A 582 -4.66 12.77 13.21
CA GLU A 582 -5.43 12.45 14.41
C GLU A 582 -6.70 11.68 14.01
N SER A 583 -7.05 10.67 14.80
CA SER A 583 -8.25 9.86 14.57
C SER A 583 -8.80 9.31 15.87
N GLY A 584 -10.05 8.87 15.82
CA GLY A 584 -10.72 8.21 16.94
C GLY A 584 -11.63 9.15 17.73
N ASP A 585 -12.06 8.68 18.90
CA ASP A 585 -13.06 9.34 19.74
C ASP A 585 -12.47 9.78 21.10
N ALA A 586 -13.34 10.17 22.03
CA ALA A 586 -12.93 10.62 23.36
C ALA A 586 -12.26 9.53 24.21
N ASP A 587 -12.55 8.26 23.94
CA ASP A 587 -12.10 7.09 24.70
C ASP A 587 -11.04 6.27 23.96
N ASN A 588 -10.82 6.51 22.67
CA ASN A 588 -9.84 5.82 21.82
C ASN A 588 -9.21 6.83 20.85
N ARG A 589 -8.34 7.71 21.34
CA ARG A 589 -7.76 8.81 20.55
C ARG A 589 -6.33 8.48 20.14
N LEU A 590 -6.05 8.51 18.84
CA LEU A 590 -4.72 8.37 18.26
C LEU A 590 -4.26 9.70 17.67
N GLN A 591 -3.01 10.07 17.97
CA GLN A 591 -2.30 11.17 17.34
C GLN A 591 -0.94 10.68 16.86
N VAL A 592 -0.56 11.04 15.65
CA VAL A 592 0.76 10.78 15.09
C VAL A 592 1.30 12.08 14.50
N LYS A 593 2.53 12.42 14.84
CA LYS A 593 3.25 13.56 14.26
C LYS A 593 4.65 13.16 13.87
N SER A 594 5.14 13.67 12.75
CA SER A 594 6.53 13.45 12.35
C SER A 594 7.14 14.63 11.64
N ALA A 595 8.47 14.63 11.62
CA ALA A 595 9.30 15.54 10.87
C ALA A 595 10.40 14.75 10.14
N PHE A 596 10.49 14.88 8.81
CA PHE A 596 11.56 14.27 8.01
C PHE A 596 12.38 15.37 7.34
N THR A 597 13.66 15.45 7.69
CA THR A 597 14.59 16.49 7.23
C THR A 597 15.72 15.90 6.40
N VAL A 598 15.99 16.55 5.27
CA VAL A 598 17.09 16.23 4.36
C VAL A 598 17.92 17.48 4.07
N ASP A 599 19.19 17.29 3.78
CA ASP A 599 20.19 18.35 3.51
C ASP A 599 20.83 18.09 2.13
N ASN A 600 20.80 19.09 1.25
CA ASN A 600 21.38 18.97 -0.09
C ASN A 600 22.93 18.95 -0.10
N GLN A 601 23.58 19.52 0.91
CA GLN A 601 25.04 19.54 1.08
C GLN A 601 25.54 18.29 1.79
N SER A 602 24.78 17.81 2.78
CA SER A 602 25.12 16.65 3.61
C SER A 602 24.02 15.58 3.55
N PRO A 603 23.75 14.97 2.38
CA PRO A 603 22.61 14.06 2.21
C PRO A 603 22.69 12.79 3.08
N ALA A 604 23.90 12.43 3.53
CA ALA A 604 24.12 11.34 4.47
C ALA A 604 23.43 11.54 5.82
N THR A 605 23.17 12.78 6.27
CA THR A 605 22.71 13.10 7.63
C THR A 605 21.20 13.29 7.77
N ALA A 606 20.41 12.63 6.93
CA ALA A 606 18.95 12.71 6.99
C ALA A 606 18.42 12.23 8.36
N VAL A 607 17.38 12.88 8.87
CA VAL A 607 16.75 12.59 10.17
C VAL A 607 15.24 12.59 10.02
N LEU A 608 14.60 11.57 10.59
CA LEU A 608 13.17 11.42 10.71
C LEU A 608 12.83 11.21 12.19
N ASP A 609 12.08 12.15 12.76
CA ASP A 609 11.48 12.02 14.09
C ASP A 609 9.99 11.72 13.96
N ALA A 610 9.48 10.74 14.71
CA ALA A 610 8.06 10.40 14.75
C ALA A 610 7.58 10.21 16.18
N LYS A 611 6.35 10.67 16.45
CA LYS A 611 5.72 10.62 17.77
C LYS A 611 4.30 10.08 17.64
N GLY A 612 4.06 8.93 18.23
CA GLY A 612 2.74 8.34 18.41
C GLY A 612 2.22 8.61 19.81
N HIS A 613 0.95 8.97 19.94
CA HIS A 613 0.24 9.05 21.21
C HIS A 613 -1.12 8.38 21.05
N PHE A 614 -1.36 7.34 21.85
CA PHE A 614 -2.66 6.69 21.91
C PHE A 614 -3.18 6.76 23.34
N ARG A 615 -4.41 7.25 23.49
CA ARG A 615 -5.14 7.23 24.76
C ARG A 615 -6.32 6.28 24.64
N ILE A 616 -6.39 5.34 25.57
CA ILE A 616 -7.50 4.43 25.73
C ILE A 616 -8.12 4.59 27.12
N ARG A 617 -9.41 4.91 27.17
CA ARG A 617 -10.16 5.06 28.40
C ARG A 617 -11.25 4.00 28.51
N ARG A 618 -11.32 3.37 29.67
CA ARG A 618 -12.39 2.44 30.07
C ARG A 618 -12.75 2.72 31.54
N PRO A 619 -13.89 2.23 32.06
CA PRO A 619 -14.21 2.37 33.48
C PRO A 619 -13.11 1.87 34.43
N GLN A 620 -12.32 0.89 33.99
CA GLN A 620 -11.27 0.22 34.76
C GLN A 620 -9.91 0.95 34.71
N PHE A 621 -9.67 1.82 33.71
CA PHE A 621 -8.39 2.48 33.51
C PHE A 621 -8.46 3.70 32.57
N ASP A 622 -7.52 4.63 32.73
CA ASP A 622 -7.13 5.61 31.72
C ASP A 622 -5.65 5.37 31.35
N ILE A 623 -5.40 4.84 30.15
CA ILE A 623 -4.05 4.49 29.70
C ILE A 623 -3.63 5.40 28.56
N GLU A 624 -2.45 5.98 28.70
CA GLU A 624 -1.79 6.78 27.66
C GLU A 624 -0.47 6.13 27.28
N ILE A 625 -0.25 5.96 25.98
CA ILE A 625 0.92 5.29 25.40
C ILE A 625 1.57 6.28 24.45
N HIS A 626 2.85 6.54 24.69
CA HIS A 626 3.69 7.39 23.86
C HIS A 626 4.77 6.55 23.21
N SER A 627 4.91 6.64 21.89
CA SER A 627 6.03 6.10 21.11
C SER A 627 6.82 7.27 20.55
N ASP A 628 8.04 7.49 21.03
CA ASP A 628 8.97 8.49 20.52
C ASP A 628 10.05 7.76 19.70
N GLU A 629 10.14 8.07 18.41
CA GLU A 629 11.01 7.39 17.46
C GLU A 629 11.92 8.35 16.73
N GLN A 630 13.16 7.92 16.49
CA GLN A 630 14.09 8.61 15.61
C GLN A 630 14.76 7.59 14.70
N THR A 631 14.67 7.85 13.40
CA THR A 631 15.48 7.19 12.38
C THR A 631 16.40 8.24 11.79
N ARG A 632 17.70 7.97 11.74
CA ARG A 632 18.67 8.85 11.08
C ARG A 632 19.68 8.04 10.32
N SER A 633 20.39 8.67 9.39
CA SER A 633 21.52 8.06 8.70
C SER A 633 22.80 8.85 8.90
N ASP A 634 23.92 8.19 8.64
CA ASP A 634 25.20 8.81 8.32
C ASP A 634 25.75 8.20 7.00
N ALA A 635 27.05 8.31 6.76
CA ALA A 635 27.67 7.80 5.54
C ALA A 635 27.71 6.27 5.47
N GLU A 636 27.69 5.59 6.61
CA GLU A 636 27.92 4.14 6.71
C GLU A 636 26.71 3.38 7.23
N SER A 637 25.86 4.01 8.06
CA SER A 637 24.80 3.32 8.80
C SER A 637 23.49 4.11 8.90
N PHE A 638 22.41 3.36 9.11
CA PHE A 638 21.16 3.83 9.71
C PHE A 638 21.19 3.60 11.21
N HIS A 639 20.61 4.53 11.96
CA HIS A 639 20.40 4.45 13.40
C HIS A 639 18.90 4.61 13.65
N HIS A 640 18.30 3.65 14.33
CA HIS A 640 16.89 3.69 14.68
C HIS A 640 16.70 3.44 16.17
N THR A 641 15.99 4.35 16.82
CA THR A 641 15.65 4.27 18.25
C THR A 641 14.14 4.40 18.43
N VAL A 642 13.59 3.58 19.32
CA VAL A 642 12.19 3.64 19.75
C VAL A 642 12.16 3.69 21.27
N GLN A 643 11.47 4.68 21.83
CA GLN A 643 11.15 4.74 23.25
C GLN A 643 9.64 4.66 23.41
N VAL A 644 9.17 3.69 24.20
CA VAL A 644 7.75 3.61 24.57
C VAL A 644 7.59 3.89 26.04
N ARG A 645 6.71 4.84 26.37
CA ARG A 645 6.31 5.19 27.74
C ARG A 645 4.81 5.04 27.89
N ILE A 646 4.39 4.34 28.93
CA ILE A 646 2.97 4.08 29.21
C ILE A 646 2.64 4.57 30.61
N THR A 647 1.55 5.32 30.70
CA THR A 647 0.97 5.72 31.97
C THR A 647 -0.39 5.06 32.16
N ARG A 648 -0.68 4.66 33.41
CA ARG A 648 -2.00 4.23 33.87
C ARG A 648 -2.47 5.21 34.94
N ASP A 649 -3.62 5.82 34.72
CA ASP A 649 -4.24 6.82 35.60
C ASP A 649 -3.25 7.96 35.96
N GLY A 650 -2.49 8.40 34.96
CA GLY A 650 -1.48 9.45 35.08
C GLY A 650 -0.15 9.04 35.75
N LYS A 651 0.05 7.77 36.08
CA LYS A 651 1.31 7.25 36.65
C LYS A 651 2.05 6.36 35.67
N LEU A 652 3.35 6.58 35.51
CA LEU A 652 4.21 5.72 34.68
C LEU A 652 4.15 4.27 35.19
N CYS A 653 3.81 3.33 34.31
CA CYS A 653 3.76 1.90 34.63
C CYS A 653 4.66 1.05 33.72
N PHE A 654 5.09 1.56 32.57
CA PHE A 654 6.02 0.88 31.68
C PHE A 654 6.86 1.90 30.91
N GLU A 655 8.15 1.59 30.76
CA GLU A 655 9.10 2.34 29.93
C GLU A 655 10.12 1.35 29.37
N LYS A 656 10.35 1.39 28.05
CA LYS A 656 11.32 0.53 27.38
C LYS A 656 11.87 1.22 26.14
N ASP A 657 13.18 1.06 25.96
CA ASP A 657 13.92 1.59 24.84
C ASP A 657 14.45 0.46 23.97
N TRP A 658 14.40 0.66 22.66
CA TRP A 658 15.04 -0.19 21.66
C TRP A 658 15.94 0.68 20.79
N SER A 659 17.09 0.13 20.41
CA SER A 659 18.05 0.81 19.54
C SER A 659 18.74 -0.20 18.63
N VAL A 660 18.84 0.12 17.35
CA VAL A 660 19.58 -0.65 16.36
C VAL A 660 20.42 0.26 15.49
N VAL A 661 21.58 -0.23 15.08
CA VAL A 661 22.48 0.40 14.12
C VAL A 661 22.76 -0.60 13.01
N ILE A 662 22.46 -0.23 11.77
CA ILE A 662 22.48 -1.14 10.63
C ILE A 662 23.28 -0.49 9.50
N PRO A 663 24.19 -1.22 8.83
CA PRO A 663 24.91 -0.68 7.67
C PRO A 663 23.95 -0.26 6.56
N ARG A 664 24.33 0.72 5.74
CA ARG A 664 23.51 1.16 4.60
C ARG A 664 23.39 0.12 3.50
N GLU A 665 24.34 -0.81 3.38
CA GLU A 665 24.33 -1.87 2.36
C GLU A 665 24.03 -1.32 0.94
N LEU A 666 24.71 -0.23 0.58
CA LEU A 666 24.53 0.51 -0.70
C LEU A 666 23.14 1.14 -0.91
N ASN A 667 22.35 1.35 0.15
CA ASN A 667 21.14 2.20 0.17
C ASN A 667 21.44 3.66 0.50
#